data_AF-A0A8H7GES9-F1
#
_entry.id   AF-A0A8H7GES9-F1
#
_cell.length_a   1.000
_cell.length_b   1.000
_cell.length_c   1.000
_cell.angle_alpha   90.00
_cell.angle_beta   90.00
_cell.angle_gamma   90.00
#
_symmetry.space_group_name_H-M   'P 1'
#
loop_
_entity.id
_entity.type
_entity.pdbx_description
1 polymer ?
#
loop_
_entity_poly.entity_id
_entity_poly.type
_entity_poly.pdbx_seq_one_letter_code
_entity_poly.pdbx_strand_id
1 'polypeptide(L)'
;MSSENIAYQQGAVGGPHSAPLLGDDISEKLGKLDYEVERRPTRNPPQSSISKGDLIKLLVSQIIAIICVIGGIYLAATLHNASYAEALNDWEYDPSEDTDVASIPVRGLLPIGSPSPHSDKVIGISFIFSLIATIATELIGSVHSKALRSALVDEKRLKFNTNSRLFTAAQDGHWASPNGRLMNGLMAFLLILSYASASLIIIRFNVGDETVFYQPWLTAPPLIVLGISFILQGAIAFWGAHSCKGLMDCSSALVTTKHQIDSGVIDRVPGRCMVNIAESEVDPLNPLPRQPLARQPSAWSSHPMVKRAAVVTWSLVPIYVIWGGIVYALAINVGDWKSSSSFETTGTALTAADSSWDFSPNDDTQAFSMEFWGETFNTDQMTDLPLSAWPVILIVLILVQSGLTLALHSCEAIINTTRDEHNWRTATRGAAVEDPGLIAGAIGSWRSLLLFGAKPFLHWMFGLSFSVVGIFSTDKEAIIENGTLLQLTVTANCPQVAYTTWYLSIALIVLGAITTLIATYNPRGPQPAAYGHFQTLANLIDDWEPSVIYWGQKADDKSFCHAGTSGQALPQPSVEEARYFAGEGALYEKLVMAGPVDGEQSMSMKQTTTSINNAQDSATYASRVTELKNAISDPTHTLPFTKVKMPRATKSFHAEKDYRVRGGPPRATGYENAIRALEECKVRYEHPAEMRGKVTGVGPTTIARLVEELEKYCERKGIEMPELPVKKKAAPKAKAAKPKAPRATSSKTKPATDAAPKPIAASIVEIDSD
;
A
#
# COMPACT_ATOMS: atom_id res chain seq x y z
N MET A 1 -2.20 48.71 23.66
CA MET A 1 -3.10 47.99 24.58
C MET A 1 -2.26 47.02 25.39
N SER A 2 -2.28 47.22 26.70
CA SER A 2 -1.86 46.35 27.82
C SER A 2 -2.13 44.85 27.55
N SER A 3 -1.47 43.82 28.09
CA SER A 3 -0.92 43.47 29.43
C SER A 3 -0.30 42.05 29.26
N GLU A 4 0.44 41.36 30.14
CA GLU A 4 1.09 41.54 31.44
C GLU A 4 1.92 40.26 31.68
N ASN A 5 3.04 40.40 32.40
CA ASN A 5 3.82 39.31 32.98
C ASN A 5 3.28 38.96 34.38
N ILE A 6 3.32 37.70 34.81
CA ILE A 6 3.27 37.31 36.22
C ILE A 6 4.31 36.23 36.52
N ALA A 7 5.19 36.54 37.48
CA ALA A 7 6.06 35.61 38.20
C ALA A 7 5.53 35.43 39.63
N TYR A 8 5.74 34.26 40.23
CA TYR A 8 5.39 33.98 41.63
C TYR A 8 6.57 33.39 42.40
N GLN A 9 6.86 33.98 43.56
CA GLN A 9 7.78 33.52 44.59
C GLN A 9 7.13 32.47 45.51
N GLN A 10 7.95 31.62 46.14
CA GLN A 10 7.56 30.86 47.34
C GLN A 10 8.56 31.12 48.48
N GLY A 11 8.00 31.35 49.67
CA GLY A 11 8.69 31.67 50.91
C GLY A 11 8.90 30.47 51.85
N ALA A 12 9.78 30.69 52.82
CA ALA A 12 10.18 29.77 53.88
C ALA A 12 9.44 30.06 55.20
N VAL A 13 9.20 29.01 56.01
CA VAL A 13 8.87 29.09 57.45
C VAL A 13 9.49 27.86 58.15
N GLY A 14 10.05 28.03 59.35
CA GLY A 14 10.79 26.99 60.09
C GLY A 14 10.30 26.67 61.52
N GLY A 15 10.90 25.60 62.08
CA GLY A 15 11.12 25.27 63.51
C GLY A 15 10.01 24.53 64.29
N PRO A 16 10.28 23.91 65.48
CA PRO A 16 11.54 23.36 66.01
C PRO A 16 11.45 22.04 66.87
N HIS A 17 12.62 21.46 67.20
CA HIS A 17 13.05 20.59 68.36
C HIS A 17 12.35 19.28 68.78
N SER A 18 13.11 18.15 68.76
CA SER A 18 13.48 17.30 69.94
C SER A 18 14.33 16.07 69.53
N ALA A 19 15.19 15.59 70.44
CA ALA A 19 16.17 14.49 70.29
C ALA A 19 15.82 13.32 71.27
N PRO A 20 16.66 12.28 71.46
CA PRO A 20 17.26 11.32 70.52
C PRO A 20 16.99 9.84 70.94
N LEU A 21 16.86 8.87 70.01
CA LEU A 21 17.01 7.45 70.37
C LEU A 21 17.70 6.62 69.27
N LEU A 22 18.84 6.11 69.70
CA LEU A 22 19.68 4.97 69.32
C LEU A 22 19.12 3.93 68.32
N GLY A 23 19.89 3.72 67.25
CA GLY A 23 20.07 2.41 66.60
C GLY A 23 19.36 2.22 65.27
N ASP A 24 20.02 2.53 64.14
CA ASP A 24 19.69 1.96 62.82
C ASP A 24 20.75 2.27 61.72
N ASP A 25 22.05 2.23 62.07
CA ASP A 25 23.14 2.67 61.17
C ASP A 25 23.60 1.61 60.13
N ILE A 26 22.75 0.63 59.80
CA ILE A 26 23.05 -0.39 58.77
C ILE A 26 21.96 -0.50 57.69
N SER A 27 20.73 -0.05 57.95
CA SER A 27 19.65 -0.11 56.94
C SER A 27 19.64 1.08 55.97
N GLU A 28 20.26 2.22 56.31
CA GLU A 28 20.25 3.41 55.43
C GLU A 28 21.34 3.37 54.33
N LYS A 29 22.38 2.54 54.51
CA LYS A 29 23.42 2.36 53.48
C LYS A 29 23.10 1.30 52.43
N LEU A 30 22.08 0.46 52.65
CA LEU A 30 21.61 -0.54 51.68
C LEU A 30 20.38 -0.10 50.87
N GLY A 31 19.71 0.99 51.28
CA GLY A 31 18.59 1.59 50.54
C GLY A 31 18.98 2.65 49.49
N LYS A 32 20.27 2.96 49.32
CA LYS A 32 20.79 3.97 48.37
C LYS A 32 21.57 3.39 47.19
N LEU A 33 21.51 2.08 46.99
CA LEU A 33 21.93 1.41 45.75
C LEU A 33 20.70 1.12 44.86
N ASP A 34 19.76 2.08 44.82
CA ASP A 34 18.82 2.16 43.72
C ASP A 34 19.60 2.62 42.50
N TYR A 35 19.65 1.71 41.54
CA TYR A 35 20.24 1.80 40.21
C TYR A 35 19.99 3.18 39.58
N GLU A 36 20.95 4.09 39.74
CA GLU A 36 21.05 5.32 38.96
C GLU A 36 21.48 4.90 37.55
N VAL A 37 20.55 4.28 36.81
CA VAL A 37 20.61 4.22 35.35
C VAL A 37 20.59 5.67 34.95
N GLU A 38 21.77 6.20 34.69
CA GLU A 38 22.05 7.49 34.13
C GLU A 38 21.13 7.67 32.90
N ARG A 39 19.94 8.22 33.14
CA ARG A 39 19.02 8.63 32.09
C ARG A 39 19.76 9.76 31.42
N ARG A 40 20.50 9.42 30.35
CA ARG A 40 21.14 10.38 29.46
C ARG A 40 20.12 11.50 29.25
N PRO A 41 20.48 12.76 29.54
CA PRO A 41 19.55 13.88 29.41
C PRO A 41 18.91 13.76 28.03
N THR A 42 17.58 13.69 28.01
CA THR A 42 16.78 13.64 26.79
C THR A 42 17.05 14.94 26.06
N ARG A 43 18.12 14.96 25.26
CA ARG A 43 18.49 16.07 24.39
C ARG A 43 17.26 16.27 23.53
N ASN A 44 16.60 17.44 23.66
CA ASN A 44 15.44 17.76 22.84
C ASN A 44 15.83 17.45 21.39
N PRO A 45 15.12 16.53 20.72
CA PRO A 45 15.52 16.11 19.40
C PRO A 45 15.57 17.36 18.53
N PRO A 46 16.66 17.57 17.78
CA PRO A 46 16.77 18.71 16.88
C PRO A 46 15.51 18.71 16.01
N GLN A 47 14.79 19.84 15.97
CA GLN A 47 13.65 20.01 15.09
C GLN A 47 14.12 19.69 13.67
N SER A 48 13.68 18.55 13.12
CA SER A 48 14.09 18.12 11.79
C SER A 48 13.49 19.07 10.77
N SER A 49 14.32 19.89 10.14
CA SER A 49 13.92 20.67 8.98
C SER A 49 13.74 19.73 7.79
N ILE A 50 12.73 20.01 6.96
CA ILE A 50 12.54 19.31 5.68
C ILE A 50 13.83 19.45 4.87
N SER A 51 14.35 18.34 4.34
CA SER A 51 15.58 18.37 3.54
C SER A 51 15.43 19.36 2.37
N LYS A 52 16.51 20.09 2.03
CA LYS A 52 16.50 21.04 0.90
C LYS A 52 16.03 20.37 -0.39
N GLY A 53 16.43 19.10 -0.60
CA GLY A 53 16.03 18.33 -1.76
C GLY A 53 14.52 18.07 -1.80
N ASP A 54 13.91 17.69 -0.67
CA ASP A 54 12.46 17.44 -0.62
C ASP A 54 11.66 18.74 -0.73
N LEU A 55 12.18 19.85 -0.21
CA LEU A 55 11.59 21.18 -0.42
C LEU A 55 11.62 21.57 -1.91
N ILE A 56 12.74 21.36 -2.61
CA ILE A 56 12.85 21.63 -4.05
C ILE A 56 11.83 20.81 -4.85
N LYS A 57 11.66 19.52 -4.53
CA LYS A 57 10.67 18.67 -5.21
C LYS A 57 9.25 19.20 -5.04
N LEU A 58 8.89 19.59 -3.81
CA LEU A 58 7.60 20.22 -3.55
C LEU A 58 7.46 21.52 -4.35
N LEU A 59 8.45 22.42 -4.28
CA LEU A 59 8.42 23.69 -5.01
C LEU A 59 8.24 23.50 -6.52
N VAL A 60 9.01 22.60 -7.15
CA VAL A 60 8.87 22.29 -8.59
C VAL A 60 7.47 21.79 -8.90
N SER A 61 6.94 20.85 -8.11
CA SER A 61 5.57 20.35 -8.30
C SER A 61 4.50 21.43 -8.12
N GLN A 62 4.69 22.35 -7.16
CA GLN A 62 3.77 23.45 -6.91
C GLN A 62 3.83 24.52 -8.00
N ILE A 63 5.00 24.79 -8.58
CA ILE A 63 5.12 25.69 -9.73
C ILE A 63 4.33 25.13 -10.93
N ILE A 64 4.49 23.83 -11.24
CA ILE A 64 3.70 23.16 -12.28
C ILE A 64 2.20 23.30 -11.99
N ALA A 65 1.80 23.06 -10.74
CA ALA A 65 0.42 23.16 -10.31
C ALA A 65 -0.17 24.58 -10.50
N ILE A 66 0.58 25.61 -10.09
CA ILE A 66 0.20 27.02 -10.23
C ILE A 66 0.09 27.39 -11.71
N ILE A 67 1.02 26.93 -12.56
CA ILE A 67 0.95 27.15 -14.02
C ILE A 67 -0.33 26.53 -14.58
N CYS A 68 -0.69 25.30 -14.17
CA CYS A 68 -1.95 24.68 -14.60
C CYS A 68 -3.18 25.49 -14.13
N VAL A 69 -3.23 25.93 -12.87
CA VAL A 69 -4.36 26.73 -12.36
C VAL A 69 -4.47 28.07 -13.07
N ILE A 70 -3.37 28.84 -13.16
CA ILE A 70 -3.36 30.15 -13.80
C ILE A 70 -3.66 30.01 -15.29
N GLY A 71 -3.03 29.06 -15.98
CA GLY A 71 -3.28 28.79 -17.39
C GLY A 71 -4.74 28.39 -17.65
N GLY A 72 -5.32 27.57 -16.78
CA GLY A 72 -6.72 27.18 -16.86
C GLY A 72 -7.69 28.33 -16.56
N ILE A 73 -7.41 29.17 -15.55
CA ILE A 73 -8.22 30.37 -15.24
C ILE A 73 -8.13 31.38 -16.38
N TYR A 74 -6.92 31.63 -16.89
CA TYR A 74 -6.70 32.50 -18.04
C TYR A 74 -7.52 31.99 -19.22
N LEU A 75 -7.41 30.70 -19.54
CA LEU A 75 -8.18 30.06 -20.60
C LEU A 75 -9.70 30.17 -20.41
N ALA A 76 -10.20 30.00 -19.18
CA ALA A 76 -11.61 30.16 -18.86
C ALA A 76 -12.11 31.61 -19.03
N ALA A 77 -11.25 32.59 -18.74
CA ALA A 77 -11.56 34.01 -18.85
C ALA A 77 -11.37 34.55 -20.27
N THR A 78 -10.46 33.97 -21.05
CA THR A 78 -10.17 34.39 -22.42
C THR A 78 -11.26 33.92 -23.36
N LEU A 79 -11.83 34.90 -24.04
CA LEU A 79 -12.68 34.75 -25.20
C LEU A 79 -11.78 34.42 -26.39
N HIS A 80 -11.81 33.17 -26.86
CA HIS A 80 -11.21 32.86 -28.14
C HIS A 80 -12.31 32.86 -29.19
N ASN A 81 -12.22 33.81 -30.12
CA ASN A 81 -12.99 33.73 -31.35
C ASN A 81 -12.43 32.54 -32.12
N ALA A 82 -13.17 31.43 -32.15
CA ALA A 82 -12.89 30.34 -33.06
C ALA A 82 -13.18 30.88 -34.47
N SER A 83 -12.16 31.46 -35.11
CA SER A 83 -12.29 31.92 -36.49
C SER A 83 -12.32 30.69 -37.38
N TYR A 84 -13.52 30.23 -37.72
CA TYR A 84 -13.75 29.19 -38.73
C TYR A 84 -13.05 29.56 -40.06
N ALA A 85 -12.92 30.86 -40.35
CA ALA A 85 -12.39 31.36 -41.61
C ALA A 85 -10.95 30.90 -41.93
N GLU A 86 -10.08 30.66 -40.94
CA GLU A 86 -8.72 30.15 -41.24
C GLU A 86 -8.70 28.67 -41.62
N ALA A 87 -9.56 27.85 -40.99
CA ALA A 87 -9.73 26.46 -41.39
C ALA A 87 -10.45 26.36 -42.74
N LEU A 88 -11.32 27.34 -43.03
CA LEU A 88 -12.10 27.33 -44.26
C LEU A 88 -11.39 27.93 -45.49
N ASN A 89 -10.43 28.83 -45.33
CA ASN A 89 -9.72 29.46 -46.46
C ASN A 89 -8.83 28.49 -47.26
N ASP A 90 -8.57 27.28 -46.76
CA ASP A 90 -7.72 26.28 -47.43
C ASP A 90 -8.52 25.29 -48.31
N TRP A 91 -9.86 25.23 -48.14
CA TRP A 91 -10.73 24.59 -49.13
C TRP A 91 -11.24 25.66 -50.09
N GLU A 92 -11.52 25.25 -51.32
CA GLU A 92 -11.92 26.07 -52.46
C GLU A 92 -13.32 26.68 -52.25
N TYR A 93 -13.48 27.47 -51.20
CA TYR A 93 -14.68 28.25 -50.94
C TYR A 93 -14.67 29.47 -51.83
N ASP A 94 -15.69 29.63 -52.66
CA ASP A 94 -15.86 30.79 -53.51
C ASP A 94 -16.15 32.02 -52.63
N PRO A 95 -15.22 32.99 -52.51
CA PRO A 95 -15.39 34.16 -51.65
C PRO A 95 -16.49 35.12 -52.16
N SER A 96 -17.18 34.79 -53.26
CA SER A 96 -18.26 35.61 -53.82
C SER A 96 -19.64 35.40 -53.16
N GLU A 97 -19.84 34.35 -52.36
CA GLU A 97 -21.01 34.28 -51.46
C GLU A 97 -20.70 35.01 -50.15
N ASP A 98 -21.12 36.28 -50.09
CA ASP A 98 -21.09 37.27 -49.01
C ASP A 98 -21.80 36.82 -47.70
N THR A 99 -21.48 35.62 -47.23
CA THR A 99 -21.88 35.14 -45.90
C THR A 99 -20.76 35.46 -44.94
N ASP A 100 -20.96 36.52 -44.15
CA ASP A 100 -20.16 36.80 -42.96
C ASP A 100 -20.08 35.52 -42.12
N VAL A 101 -18.97 34.79 -42.24
CA VAL A 101 -18.70 33.59 -41.46
C VAL A 101 -18.55 34.06 -40.01
N ALA A 102 -19.65 33.99 -39.27
CA ALA A 102 -19.72 34.46 -37.89
C ALA A 102 -18.65 33.75 -37.06
N SER A 103 -17.67 34.50 -36.56
CA SER A 103 -16.71 33.98 -35.60
C SER A 103 -17.44 33.71 -34.29
N ILE A 104 -17.50 32.45 -33.88
CA ILE A 104 -18.20 32.09 -32.65
C ILE A 104 -17.22 32.25 -31.48
N PRO A 105 -17.50 33.13 -30.51
CA PRO A 105 -16.68 33.23 -29.32
C PRO A 105 -16.91 32.00 -28.43
N VAL A 106 -15.87 31.19 -28.21
CA VAL A 106 -15.92 30.10 -27.24
C VAL A 106 -15.00 30.42 -26.06
N ARG A 107 -15.51 30.26 -24.84
CA ARG A 107 -14.74 30.44 -23.60
C ARG A 107 -14.15 29.12 -23.12
N GLY A 108 -12.96 29.16 -22.52
CA GLY A 108 -12.38 27.99 -21.87
C GLY A 108 -11.68 27.00 -22.80
N LEU A 109 -11.51 27.36 -24.07
CA LEU A 109 -10.91 26.52 -25.10
C LEU A 109 -9.84 27.29 -25.90
N LEU A 110 -8.70 26.65 -26.14
CA LEU A 110 -7.59 27.24 -26.91
C LEU A 110 -7.14 26.24 -27.97
N PRO A 111 -7.24 26.57 -29.27
CA PRO A 111 -6.73 25.71 -30.32
C PRO A 111 -5.20 25.63 -30.23
N ILE A 112 -4.63 24.43 -30.29
CA ILE A 112 -3.19 24.20 -30.26
C ILE A 112 -2.71 23.71 -31.63
N GLY A 113 -2.42 24.66 -32.52
CA GLY A 113 -1.91 24.37 -33.86
C GLY A 113 -3.00 24.19 -34.91
N SER A 114 -2.56 23.96 -36.14
CA SER A 114 -3.43 23.92 -37.32
C SER A 114 -4.29 22.66 -37.36
N PRO A 115 -5.52 22.75 -37.92
CA PRO A 115 -6.33 21.59 -38.28
C PRO A 115 -5.52 20.58 -39.09
N SER A 116 -5.75 19.30 -38.86
CA SER A 116 -5.04 18.23 -39.55
C SER A 116 -5.97 17.03 -39.68
N PRO A 117 -5.98 16.34 -40.84
CA PRO A 117 -6.68 15.06 -40.96
C PRO A 117 -6.05 13.99 -40.06
N HIS A 118 -4.77 14.12 -39.72
CA HIS A 118 -4.07 13.20 -38.83
C HIS A 118 -4.10 13.68 -37.37
N SER A 119 -4.46 12.77 -36.46
CA SER A 119 -4.54 13.06 -35.02
C SER A 119 -3.21 12.91 -34.25
N ASP A 120 -2.08 12.76 -34.95
CA ASP A 120 -0.75 12.54 -34.37
C ASP A 120 -0.33 13.64 -33.38
N LYS A 121 -0.65 14.91 -33.68
CA LYS A 121 -0.35 16.05 -32.79
C LYS A 121 -1.12 15.96 -31.48
N VAL A 122 -2.42 15.63 -31.55
CA VAL A 122 -3.29 15.44 -30.37
C VAL A 122 -2.72 14.33 -29.47
N ILE A 123 -2.33 13.23 -30.11
CA ILE A 123 -1.78 12.05 -29.47
C ILE A 123 -0.46 12.38 -28.76
N GLY A 124 0.45 13.10 -29.42
CA GLY A 124 1.71 13.54 -28.82
C GLY A 124 1.53 14.48 -27.63
N ILE A 125 0.66 15.48 -27.75
CA ILE A 125 0.42 16.46 -26.66
C ILE A 125 -0.23 15.79 -25.45
N SER A 126 -1.20 14.89 -25.64
CA SER A 126 -1.82 14.15 -24.53
C SER A 126 -0.81 13.27 -23.77
N PHE A 127 0.18 12.70 -24.46
CA PHE A 127 1.28 11.98 -23.81
C PHE A 127 2.12 12.91 -22.94
N ILE A 128 2.41 14.13 -23.41
CA ILE A 128 3.17 15.14 -22.64
C ILE A 128 2.45 15.47 -21.33
N PHE A 129 1.13 15.69 -21.34
CA PHE A 129 0.38 15.94 -20.10
C PHE A 129 0.38 14.73 -19.15
N SER A 130 0.29 13.51 -19.69
CA SER A 130 0.41 12.28 -18.89
C SER A 130 1.81 12.13 -18.25
N LEU A 131 2.86 12.55 -18.97
CA LEU A 131 4.23 12.60 -18.48
C LEU A 131 4.40 13.67 -17.39
N ILE A 132 3.90 14.89 -17.60
CA ILE A 132 3.90 15.96 -16.60
C ILE A 132 3.20 15.50 -15.32
N ALA A 133 2.03 14.87 -15.45
CA ALA A 133 1.29 14.35 -14.32
C ALA A 133 2.05 13.27 -13.56
N THR A 134 2.75 12.38 -14.26
CA THR A 134 3.62 11.39 -13.62
C THR A 134 4.79 12.06 -12.88
N ILE A 135 5.48 13.00 -13.50
CA ILE A 135 6.61 13.69 -12.86
C ILE A 135 6.15 14.40 -11.58
N ALA A 136 5.07 15.19 -11.65
CA ALA A 136 4.56 15.91 -10.49
C ALA A 136 4.13 14.97 -9.34
N THR A 137 3.37 13.92 -9.65
CA THR A 137 2.89 12.95 -8.65
C THR A 137 3.99 12.09 -8.04
N GLU A 138 5.04 11.75 -8.80
CA GLU A 138 6.23 11.07 -8.27
C GLU A 138 7.03 11.98 -7.32
N LEU A 139 7.22 13.26 -7.68
CA LEU A 139 7.91 14.23 -6.84
C LEU A 139 7.19 14.40 -5.49
N ILE A 140 5.89 14.70 -5.52
CA ILE A 140 5.08 14.87 -4.31
C ILE A 140 4.99 13.56 -3.52
N GLY A 141 4.72 12.46 -4.23
CA GLY A 141 4.60 11.13 -3.65
C GLY A 141 5.88 10.66 -2.93
N SER A 142 7.07 11.07 -3.42
CA SER A 142 8.34 10.75 -2.77
C SER A 142 8.46 11.41 -1.40
N VAL A 143 8.05 12.69 -1.28
CA VAL A 143 8.11 13.44 -0.01
C VAL A 143 7.06 12.90 0.96
N HIS A 144 5.83 12.66 0.50
CA HIS A 144 4.80 12.03 1.30
C HIS A 144 5.21 10.63 1.78
N SER A 145 5.85 9.82 0.93
CA SER A 145 6.33 8.49 1.33
C SER A 145 7.41 8.54 2.40
N LYS A 146 8.31 9.52 2.38
CA LYS A 146 9.31 9.73 3.43
C LYS A 146 8.65 10.14 4.75
N ALA A 147 7.69 11.07 4.69
CA ALA A 147 6.92 11.50 5.85
C ALA A 147 6.14 10.34 6.49
N LEU A 148 5.41 9.57 5.68
CA LEU A 148 4.67 8.41 6.15
C LEU A 148 5.60 7.35 6.75
N ARG A 149 6.76 7.11 6.13
CA ARG A 149 7.77 6.18 6.65
C ARG A 149 8.29 6.62 8.01
N SER A 150 8.68 7.88 8.14
CA SER A 150 9.15 8.48 9.40
C SER A 150 8.10 8.34 10.50
N ALA A 151 6.85 8.69 10.22
CA ALA A 151 5.75 8.51 11.17
C ALA A 151 5.55 7.04 11.60
N LEU A 152 5.66 6.09 10.67
CA LEU A 152 5.54 4.66 10.99
C LEU A 152 6.74 4.10 11.78
N VAL A 153 7.92 4.69 11.65
CA VAL A 153 9.10 4.37 12.49
C VAL A 153 8.85 4.85 13.91
N ASP A 154 8.37 6.08 14.08
CA ASP A 154 8.01 6.63 15.39
C ASP A 154 6.98 5.75 16.12
N GLU A 155 6.04 5.15 15.37
CA GLU A 155 5.04 4.21 15.89
C GLU A 155 5.56 2.77 16.11
N LYS A 156 6.82 2.46 15.74
CA LYS A 156 7.38 1.09 15.74
C LYS A 156 6.57 0.09 14.91
N ARG A 157 5.86 0.56 13.88
CA ARG A 157 5.00 -0.27 13.02
C ARG A 157 5.60 -0.55 11.65
N LEU A 158 6.67 0.17 11.30
CA LEU A 158 7.38 -0.04 10.04
C LEU A 158 8.27 -1.29 10.12
N LYS A 159 7.86 -2.39 9.49
CA LYS A 159 8.66 -3.65 9.43
C LYS A 159 9.58 -3.74 8.21
N PHE A 160 9.14 -3.15 7.11
CA PHE A 160 9.83 -3.15 5.82
C PHE A 160 10.08 -1.71 5.37
N ASN A 161 11.20 -1.49 4.69
CA ASN A 161 11.53 -0.21 4.09
C ASN A 161 10.50 0.19 3.01
N THR A 162 10.11 -0.79 2.21
CA THR A 162 9.08 -0.62 1.20
C THR A 162 7.71 -0.95 1.79
N ASN A 163 6.87 0.07 1.96
CA ASN A 163 5.44 -0.09 2.24
C ASN A 163 4.64 0.57 1.14
N SER A 164 3.52 -0.04 0.76
CA SER A 164 2.59 0.62 -0.15
C SER A 164 1.93 1.78 0.60
N ARG A 165 2.33 3.01 0.28
CA ARG A 165 1.83 4.24 0.92
C ARG A 165 0.30 4.36 0.87
N LEU A 166 -0.34 3.73 -0.12
CA LEU A 166 -1.78 3.72 -0.30
C LEU A 166 -2.52 2.86 0.74
N PHE A 167 -1.87 1.83 1.30
CA PHE A 167 -2.51 0.85 2.18
C PHE A 167 -1.98 0.87 3.63
N THR A 168 -0.91 1.63 3.88
CA THR A 168 -0.35 1.82 5.22
C THR A 168 -0.68 3.20 5.74
N ALA A 169 -1.03 3.30 7.02
CA ALA A 169 -1.33 4.58 7.68
C ALA A 169 -0.86 4.56 9.14
N ALA A 170 -0.44 5.72 9.60
CA ALA A 170 -0.14 6.04 10.99
C ALA A 170 -1.43 5.88 11.85
N GLN A 171 -1.30 5.32 13.05
CA GLN A 171 -2.38 5.12 14.01
C GLN A 171 -2.43 6.21 15.09
N ASP A 172 -1.32 6.84 15.44
CA ASP A 172 -1.17 7.61 16.68
C ASP A 172 -1.81 9.02 16.64
N GLY A 173 -2.45 9.41 15.52
CA GLY A 173 -2.88 10.80 15.30
C GLY A 173 -4.37 11.04 15.00
N HIS A 174 -5.27 10.14 15.38
CA HIS A 174 -6.64 10.09 14.84
C HIS A 174 -6.67 9.78 13.33
N TRP A 175 -7.83 9.37 12.81
CA TRP A 175 -8.01 9.01 11.41
C TRP A 175 -7.65 10.13 10.42
N ALA A 176 -7.71 11.39 10.86
CA ALA A 176 -7.44 12.61 10.10
C ALA A 176 -6.01 13.15 10.24
N SER A 177 -5.09 12.42 10.89
CA SER A 177 -3.69 12.85 10.91
C SER A 177 -3.12 12.98 9.49
N PRO A 178 -2.12 13.85 9.27
CA PRO A 178 -1.48 14.03 7.96
C PRO A 178 -0.95 12.76 7.30
N ASN A 179 -0.55 11.77 8.12
CA ASN A 179 -0.09 10.44 7.68
C ASN A 179 -1.12 9.33 7.99
N GLY A 180 -2.35 9.72 8.33
CA GLY A 180 -3.45 8.86 8.73
C GLY A 180 -4.22 8.30 7.55
N ARG A 181 -5.21 7.45 7.83
CA ARG A 181 -5.98 6.74 6.78
C ARG A 181 -6.74 7.69 5.87
N LEU A 182 -7.33 8.76 6.41
CA LEU A 182 -8.07 9.74 5.61
C LEU A 182 -7.15 10.46 4.64
N MET A 183 -6.03 11.00 5.13
CA MET A 183 -5.12 11.78 4.30
C MET A 183 -4.42 10.92 3.25
N ASN A 184 -4.09 9.67 3.57
CA ASN A 184 -3.56 8.73 2.59
C ASN A 184 -4.62 8.33 1.55
N GLY A 185 -5.89 8.17 1.97
CA GLY A 185 -7.02 7.95 1.07
C GLY A 185 -7.29 9.15 0.16
N LEU A 186 -7.22 10.37 0.70
CA LEU A 186 -7.36 11.61 -0.06
C LEU A 186 -6.19 11.78 -1.04
N MET A 187 -4.97 11.49 -0.61
CA MET A 187 -3.78 11.47 -1.49
C MET A 187 -3.96 10.47 -2.63
N ALA A 188 -4.50 9.27 -2.37
CA ALA A 188 -4.83 8.28 -3.39
C ALA A 188 -5.89 8.77 -4.38
N PHE A 189 -6.96 9.38 -3.86
CA PHE A 189 -8.02 9.95 -4.68
C PHE A 189 -7.51 11.09 -5.57
N LEU A 190 -6.76 12.03 -5.01
CA LEU A 190 -6.18 13.15 -5.74
C LEU A 190 -5.22 12.66 -6.82
N LEU A 191 -4.48 11.58 -6.57
CA LEU A 191 -3.60 10.95 -7.54
C LEU A 191 -4.38 10.38 -8.74
N ILE A 192 -5.50 9.69 -8.49
CA ILE A 192 -6.41 9.23 -9.56
C ILE A 192 -6.98 10.42 -10.32
N LEU A 193 -7.43 11.44 -9.60
CA LEU A 193 -7.98 12.67 -10.18
C LEU A 193 -6.96 13.39 -11.06
N SER A 194 -5.69 13.47 -10.67
CA SER A 194 -4.64 14.08 -11.49
C SER A 194 -4.51 13.36 -12.84
N TYR A 195 -4.49 12.03 -12.84
CA TYR A 195 -4.36 11.28 -14.09
C TYR A 195 -5.64 11.35 -14.95
N ALA A 196 -6.83 11.33 -14.33
CA ALA A 196 -8.10 11.52 -15.05
C ALA A 196 -8.19 12.91 -15.70
N SER A 197 -7.84 13.95 -14.96
CA SER A 197 -7.79 15.31 -15.49
C SER A 197 -6.75 15.45 -16.60
N ALA A 198 -5.56 14.86 -16.44
CA ALA A 198 -4.52 14.91 -17.47
C ALA A 198 -4.96 14.27 -18.80
N SER A 199 -5.74 13.20 -18.74
CA SER A 199 -6.32 12.56 -19.93
C SER A 199 -7.38 13.42 -20.65
N LEU A 200 -7.98 14.40 -19.96
CA LEU A 200 -9.04 15.27 -20.49
C LEU A 200 -8.58 16.67 -20.95
N ILE A 201 -7.31 17.03 -20.68
CA ILE A 201 -6.79 18.38 -20.98
C ILE A 201 -6.85 18.70 -22.47
N ILE A 202 -6.62 17.69 -23.32
CA ILE A 202 -6.70 17.84 -24.77
C ILE A 202 -7.99 17.20 -25.25
N ILE A 203 -8.83 18.02 -25.88
CA ILE A 203 -10.02 17.54 -26.57
C ILE A 203 -9.85 17.71 -28.07
N ARG A 204 -10.60 16.90 -28.82
CA ARG A 204 -10.64 16.96 -30.27
C ARG A 204 -11.86 17.78 -30.67
N PHE A 205 -11.70 18.68 -31.63
CA PHE A 205 -12.85 19.31 -32.25
C PHE A 205 -13.02 18.77 -33.66
N ASN A 206 -14.26 18.44 -34.00
CA ASN A 206 -14.66 18.19 -35.37
C ASN A 206 -15.15 19.51 -35.99
N VAL A 207 -14.53 19.89 -37.09
CA VAL A 207 -14.80 21.12 -37.84
C VAL A 207 -15.24 20.72 -39.26
N GLY A 208 -16.54 20.50 -39.46
CA GLY A 208 -17.15 20.25 -40.79
C GLY A 208 -18.06 19.01 -40.84
N ASP A 209 -19.05 19.03 -41.76
CA ASP A 209 -20.02 17.95 -41.96
C ASP A 209 -19.51 16.83 -42.90
N GLU A 210 -18.69 17.16 -43.91
CA GLU A 210 -18.27 16.20 -44.95
C GLU A 210 -16.83 15.70 -44.81
N THR A 211 -15.91 16.53 -44.31
CA THR A 211 -14.50 16.16 -44.07
C THR A 211 -14.14 16.49 -42.63
N VAL A 212 -13.91 15.44 -41.83
CA VAL A 212 -13.63 15.57 -40.40
C VAL A 212 -12.19 16.06 -40.21
N PHE A 213 -12.03 17.37 -40.03
CA PHE A 213 -10.73 17.93 -39.61
C PHE A 213 -10.65 17.94 -38.09
N TYR A 214 -9.60 17.29 -37.57
CA TYR A 214 -9.31 17.32 -36.15
C TYR A 214 -8.37 18.46 -35.82
N GLN A 215 -8.80 19.30 -34.88
CA GLN A 215 -7.92 20.24 -34.22
C GLN A 215 -7.80 19.87 -32.74
N PRO A 216 -6.59 19.82 -32.14
CA PRO A 216 -6.43 19.69 -30.70
C PRO A 216 -6.76 21.01 -30.00
N TRP A 217 -7.54 20.94 -28.94
CA TRP A 217 -7.87 22.10 -28.11
C TRP A 217 -7.52 21.83 -26.65
N LEU A 218 -6.96 22.84 -25.99
CA LEU A 218 -6.77 22.83 -24.55
C LEU A 218 -8.09 23.15 -23.86
N THR A 219 -8.42 22.43 -22.79
CA THR A 219 -9.62 22.68 -21.99
C THR A 219 -9.30 23.24 -20.62
N ALA A 220 -10.01 24.31 -20.25
CA ALA A 220 -9.80 24.94 -18.94
C ALA A 220 -10.17 24.04 -17.74
N PRO A 221 -11.33 23.36 -17.68
CA PRO A 221 -11.75 22.70 -16.45
C PRO A 221 -10.81 21.56 -16.00
N PRO A 222 -10.44 20.59 -16.86
CA PRO A 222 -9.47 19.55 -16.49
C PRO A 222 -8.10 20.12 -16.11
N LEU A 223 -7.65 21.18 -16.77
CA LEU A 223 -6.37 21.83 -16.45
C LEU A 223 -6.39 22.48 -15.06
N ILE A 224 -7.48 23.16 -14.70
CA ILE A 224 -7.68 23.73 -13.35
C ILE A 224 -7.72 22.60 -12.30
N VAL A 225 -8.52 21.55 -12.55
CA VAL A 225 -8.64 20.41 -11.63
C VAL A 225 -7.30 19.70 -11.44
N LEU A 226 -6.50 19.55 -12.50
CA LEU A 226 -5.14 19.03 -12.43
C LEU A 226 -4.28 19.87 -11.49
N GLY A 227 -4.26 21.19 -11.70
CA GLY A 227 -3.49 22.11 -10.85
C GLY A 227 -3.92 22.07 -9.38
N ILE A 228 -5.22 22.13 -9.10
CA ILE A 228 -5.75 22.01 -7.73
C ILE A 228 -5.35 20.68 -7.10
N SER A 229 -5.41 19.57 -7.86
CA SER A 229 -5.04 18.25 -7.34
C SER A 229 -3.58 18.20 -6.89
N PHE A 230 -2.65 18.79 -7.63
CA PHE A 230 -1.23 18.87 -7.24
C PHE A 230 -0.99 19.80 -6.06
N ILE A 231 -1.74 20.90 -5.94
CA ILE A 231 -1.66 21.79 -4.77
C ILE A 231 -2.06 21.04 -3.51
N LEU A 232 -3.21 20.35 -3.56
CA LEU A 232 -3.72 19.59 -2.41
C LEU A 232 -2.80 18.42 -2.05
N GLN A 233 -2.29 17.67 -3.03
CA GLN A 233 -1.31 16.61 -2.78
C GLN A 233 -0.04 17.18 -2.14
N GLY A 234 0.47 18.31 -2.65
CA GLY A 234 1.65 18.97 -2.10
C GLY A 234 1.44 19.46 -0.68
N ALA A 235 0.27 20.02 -0.37
CA ALA A 235 -0.10 20.44 0.97
C ALA A 235 -0.16 19.24 1.95
N ILE A 236 -0.76 18.12 1.54
CA ILE A 236 -0.79 16.89 2.35
C ILE A 236 0.63 16.35 2.58
N ALA A 237 1.46 16.31 1.54
CA ALA A 237 2.86 15.86 1.65
C ALA A 237 3.69 16.76 2.57
N PHE A 238 3.54 18.08 2.44
CA PHE A 238 4.21 19.08 3.27
C PHE A 238 3.77 18.98 4.74
N TRP A 239 2.46 18.91 5.00
CA TRP A 239 1.94 18.75 6.36
C TRP A 239 2.36 17.41 6.96
N GLY A 240 2.33 16.32 6.19
CA GLY A 240 2.87 15.03 6.58
C GLY A 240 4.32 15.12 7.04
N ALA A 241 5.16 15.78 6.25
CA ALA A 241 6.59 15.96 6.55
C ALA A 241 6.82 16.84 7.78
N HIS A 242 6.09 17.96 7.89
CA HIS A 242 6.20 18.89 9.02
C HIS A 242 5.70 18.28 10.34
N SER A 243 4.78 17.32 10.30
CA SER A 243 4.23 16.70 11.52
C SER A 243 5.13 15.61 12.11
N CYS A 244 6.16 15.17 11.38
CA CYS A 244 7.08 14.15 11.87
C CYS A 244 8.12 14.77 12.81
N LYS A 245 8.43 14.09 13.93
CA LYS A 245 9.39 14.59 14.93
C LYS A 245 10.85 14.45 14.47
N GLY A 246 11.08 13.64 13.46
CA GLY A 246 12.39 13.41 12.84
C GLY A 246 12.21 12.89 11.42
N LEU A 247 12.11 13.77 10.43
CA LEU A 247 12.00 13.35 9.04
C LEU A 247 13.27 12.60 8.64
N MET A 248 13.12 11.36 8.19
CA MET A 248 14.26 10.56 7.74
C MET A 248 14.75 11.08 6.39
N ASP A 249 16.00 11.53 6.33
CA ASP A 249 16.59 12.09 5.11
C ASP A 249 16.79 11.04 4.01
N CYS A 250 16.99 9.77 4.37
CA CYS A 250 17.39 8.70 3.46
C CYS A 250 16.26 7.73 3.10
N SER A 251 16.25 7.26 1.85
CA SER A 251 15.29 6.25 1.38
C SER A 251 15.83 4.81 1.48
N SER A 252 17.14 4.67 1.72
CA SER A 252 17.87 3.40 1.85
C SER A 252 17.43 2.60 3.07
N ALA A 253 17.11 1.31 2.84
CA ALA A 253 16.78 0.37 3.90
C ALA A 253 17.91 0.22 4.94
N LEU A 254 19.18 0.35 4.52
CA LEU A 254 20.33 0.23 5.42
C LEU A 254 20.38 1.39 6.41
N VAL A 255 20.29 2.63 5.94
CA VAL A 255 20.29 3.83 6.79
C VAL A 255 19.08 3.82 7.74
N THR A 256 17.91 3.45 7.23
CA THR A 256 16.71 3.36 8.07
C THR A 256 16.82 2.28 9.13
N THR A 257 17.46 1.13 8.81
CA THR A 257 17.74 0.08 9.80
C THR A 257 18.68 0.59 10.89
N LYS A 258 19.80 1.22 10.49
CA LYS A 258 20.78 1.79 11.43
C LYS A 258 20.11 2.77 12.38
N HIS A 259 19.31 3.69 11.84
CA HIS A 259 18.58 4.67 12.65
C HIS A 259 17.61 4.00 13.66
N GLN A 260 16.94 2.91 13.27
CA GLN A 260 16.08 2.16 14.18
C GLN A 260 16.87 1.42 15.28
N ILE A 261 18.10 0.98 14.99
CA ILE A 261 18.99 0.39 16.00
C ILE A 261 19.47 1.48 16.96
N ASP A 262 19.95 2.61 16.44
CA ASP A 262 20.48 3.72 17.23
C ASP A 262 19.40 4.34 18.16
N SER A 263 18.14 4.29 17.74
CA SER A 263 16.98 4.74 18.54
C SER A 263 16.43 3.69 19.51
N GLY A 264 16.98 2.47 19.52
CA GLY A 264 16.50 1.36 20.35
C GLY A 264 15.07 0.91 19.97
N VAL A 265 14.67 1.12 18.71
CA VAL A 265 13.40 0.61 18.17
C VAL A 265 13.52 -0.87 17.82
N ILE A 266 14.66 -1.26 17.25
CA ILE A 266 14.99 -2.65 16.95
C ILE A 266 16.31 -3.02 17.60
N ASP A 267 16.35 -4.21 18.19
CA ASP A 267 17.57 -4.77 18.77
C ASP A 267 18.06 -5.91 17.88
N ARG A 268 19.38 -5.98 17.68
CA ARG A 268 20.00 -7.11 16.97
C ARG A 268 19.81 -8.38 17.78
N VAL A 269 19.29 -9.43 17.14
CA VAL A 269 19.15 -10.75 17.76
C VAL A 269 20.40 -11.59 17.44
N PRO A 270 21.24 -11.92 18.43
CA PRO A 270 22.43 -12.72 18.21
C PRO A 270 22.06 -14.12 17.68
N GLY A 271 23.00 -14.75 16.96
CA GLY A 271 22.78 -16.09 16.41
C GLY A 271 22.12 -16.15 15.02
N ARG A 272 21.63 -15.02 14.48
CA ARG A 272 20.84 -14.98 13.23
C ARG A 272 21.58 -14.47 11.99
N CYS A 273 22.90 -14.67 11.92
CA CYS A 273 23.74 -14.16 10.83
C CYS A 273 23.46 -14.75 9.45
N MET A 274 22.75 -15.90 9.38
CA MET A 274 22.41 -16.58 8.13
C MET A 274 20.91 -16.83 7.93
N VAL A 275 20.05 -16.19 8.75
CA VAL A 275 18.60 -16.38 8.69
C VAL A 275 18.00 -15.38 7.71
N ASN A 276 17.45 -15.88 6.60
CA ASN A 276 16.70 -15.04 5.65
C ASN A 276 15.33 -14.64 6.22
N ILE A 277 14.66 -13.68 5.58
CA ILE A 277 13.35 -13.19 6.02
C ILE A 277 12.28 -14.27 6.11
N ALA A 278 12.20 -15.20 5.15
CA ALA A 278 11.17 -16.24 5.14
C ALA A 278 11.32 -17.21 6.32
N GLU A 279 12.56 -17.45 6.76
CA GLU A 279 12.86 -18.29 7.93
C GLU A 279 12.70 -17.56 9.26
N SER A 280 12.97 -16.25 9.29
CA SER A 280 12.89 -15.42 10.51
C SER A 280 11.49 -15.43 11.14
N GLU A 281 10.45 -15.64 10.33
CA GLU A 281 9.06 -15.74 10.81
C GLU A 281 8.73 -17.10 11.45
N VAL A 282 9.46 -18.17 11.11
CA VAL A 282 9.11 -19.55 11.50
C VAL A 282 9.63 -19.91 12.89
N ASP A 283 10.86 -19.49 13.24
CA ASP A 283 11.45 -19.79 14.55
C ASP A 283 12.13 -18.56 15.18
N PRO A 284 11.35 -17.73 15.90
CA PRO A 284 11.87 -16.53 16.53
C PRO A 284 12.62 -16.81 17.85
N LEU A 285 12.69 -18.04 18.36
CA LEU A 285 13.22 -18.30 19.70
C LEU A 285 14.47 -19.18 19.71
N ASN A 286 14.69 -20.00 18.68
CA ASN A 286 15.86 -20.88 18.61
C ASN A 286 16.65 -20.67 17.31
N PRO A 287 17.67 -19.78 17.30
CA PRO A 287 18.56 -19.66 16.15
C PRO A 287 19.48 -20.89 16.09
N LEU A 288 19.02 -21.93 15.39
CA LEU A 288 19.87 -23.05 15.03
C LEU A 288 20.92 -22.59 14.01
N PRO A 289 22.16 -23.11 14.07
CA PRO A 289 23.15 -22.89 13.01
C PRO A 289 22.58 -23.27 11.64
N ARG A 290 22.86 -22.45 10.63
CA ARG A 290 22.32 -22.64 9.26
C ARG A 290 23.43 -22.74 8.24
N GLN A 291 23.20 -23.57 7.23
CA GLN A 291 24.00 -23.54 6.02
C GLN A 291 23.48 -22.43 5.09
N PRO A 292 24.36 -21.72 4.38
CA PRO A 292 23.96 -20.80 3.32
C PRO A 292 23.15 -21.54 2.24
N LEU A 293 22.17 -20.85 1.66
CA LEU A 293 21.43 -21.36 0.51
C LEU A 293 22.11 -20.85 -0.77
N ALA A 294 22.36 -21.75 -1.72
CA ALA A 294 22.83 -21.37 -3.07
C ALA A 294 21.84 -20.46 -3.81
N ARG A 295 20.54 -20.57 -3.48
CA ARG A 295 19.46 -19.71 -3.97
C ARG A 295 18.57 -19.28 -2.82
N GLN A 296 18.36 -17.98 -2.72
CA GLN A 296 17.54 -17.38 -1.68
C GLN A 296 16.07 -17.36 -2.10
N PRO A 297 15.13 -17.32 -1.13
CA PRO A 297 13.71 -17.20 -1.45
C PRO A 297 13.43 -15.90 -2.22
N SER A 298 12.49 -15.95 -3.15
CA SER A 298 12.06 -14.79 -3.95
C SER A 298 11.30 -13.75 -3.11
N ALA A 299 11.09 -12.55 -3.68
CA ALA A 299 10.28 -11.50 -3.07
C ALA A 299 8.82 -11.95 -2.92
N TRP A 300 8.33 -12.74 -3.88
CA TRP A 300 6.99 -13.33 -3.87
C TRP A 300 6.73 -14.21 -2.65
N SER A 301 7.70 -15.06 -2.28
CA SER A 301 7.59 -15.93 -1.10
C SER A 301 7.83 -15.18 0.21
N SER A 302 8.64 -14.13 0.16
CA SER A 302 9.13 -13.42 1.34
C SER A 302 8.25 -12.24 1.78
N HIS A 303 7.44 -11.68 0.88
CA HIS A 303 6.71 -10.45 1.16
C HIS A 303 5.23 -10.54 0.71
N PRO A 304 4.24 -10.56 1.62
CA PRO A 304 2.84 -10.76 1.26
C PRO A 304 2.27 -9.62 0.40
N MET A 305 2.77 -8.37 0.54
CA MET A 305 2.34 -7.28 -0.35
C MET A 305 2.80 -7.46 -1.79
N VAL A 306 3.96 -8.08 -2.04
CA VAL A 306 4.45 -8.31 -3.41
C VAL A 306 3.49 -9.25 -4.14
N LYS A 307 3.05 -10.32 -3.45
CA LYS A 307 2.03 -11.23 -3.96
C LYS A 307 0.70 -10.52 -4.23
N ARG A 308 0.22 -9.69 -3.30
CA ARG A 308 -1.03 -8.94 -3.49
C ARG A 308 -0.94 -7.96 -4.66
N ALA A 309 0.18 -7.23 -4.76
CA ALA A 309 0.42 -6.28 -5.84
C ALA A 309 0.37 -6.97 -7.21
N ALA A 310 1.06 -8.10 -7.36
CA ALA A 310 1.02 -8.86 -8.61
C ALA A 310 -0.38 -9.41 -8.91
N VAL A 311 -1.13 -9.91 -7.92
CA VAL A 311 -2.52 -10.33 -8.11
C VAL A 311 -3.40 -9.17 -8.56
N VAL A 312 -3.24 -7.97 -7.99
CA VAL A 312 -3.98 -6.76 -8.41
C VAL A 312 -3.67 -6.44 -9.86
N THR A 313 -2.39 -6.39 -10.26
CA THR A 313 -1.99 -6.17 -11.66
C THR A 313 -2.59 -7.20 -12.62
N TRP A 314 -2.54 -8.49 -12.28
CA TRP A 314 -3.11 -9.55 -13.13
C TRP A 314 -4.64 -9.53 -13.17
N SER A 315 -5.32 -9.15 -12.08
CA SER A 315 -6.77 -9.02 -12.04
C SER A 315 -7.30 -7.90 -12.92
N LEU A 316 -6.48 -6.89 -13.21
CA LEU A 316 -6.85 -5.75 -14.04
C LEU A 316 -6.94 -6.12 -15.53
N VAL A 317 -6.19 -7.13 -15.98
CA VAL A 317 -6.24 -7.64 -17.36
C VAL A 317 -7.64 -8.14 -17.74
N PRO A 318 -8.25 -9.13 -17.06
CA PRO A 318 -9.60 -9.57 -17.41
C PRO A 318 -10.64 -8.47 -17.18
N ILE A 319 -10.44 -7.55 -16.23
CA ILE A 319 -11.34 -6.40 -16.03
C ILE A 319 -11.36 -5.51 -17.28
N TYR A 320 -10.21 -5.15 -17.84
CA TYR A 320 -10.17 -4.34 -19.06
C TYR A 320 -10.60 -5.09 -20.32
N VAL A 321 -10.32 -6.39 -20.42
CA VAL A 321 -10.85 -7.21 -21.51
C VAL A 321 -12.37 -7.27 -21.47
N ILE A 322 -12.96 -7.51 -20.29
CA ILE A 322 -14.42 -7.52 -20.11
C ILE A 322 -15.00 -6.14 -20.38
N TRP A 323 -14.37 -5.07 -19.87
CA TRP A 323 -14.80 -3.70 -20.13
C TRP A 323 -14.81 -3.38 -21.63
N GLY A 324 -13.73 -3.71 -22.35
CA GLY A 324 -13.67 -3.57 -23.80
C GLY A 324 -14.79 -4.33 -24.52
N GLY A 325 -15.08 -5.56 -24.07
CA GLY A 325 -16.20 -6.36 -24.60
C GLY A 325 -17.58 -5.77 -24.30
N ILE A 326 -17.78 -5.15 -23.13
CA ILE A 326 -19.01 -4.44 -22.78
C ILE A 326 -19.20 -3.23 -23.68
N VAL A 327 -18.15 -2.40 -23.84
CA VAL A 327 -18.21 -1.22 -24.72
C VAL A 327 -18.48 -1.65 -26.15
N TYR A 328 -17.79 -2.68 -26.65
CA TYR A 328 -18.03 -3.29 -27.97
C TYR A 328 -19.48 -3.71 -28.17
N ALA A 329 -20.04 -4.46 -27.22
CA ALA A 329 -21.44 -4.87 -27.27
C ALA A 329 -22.39 -3.67 -27.23
N LEU A 330 -22.09 -2.64 -26.42
CA LEU A 330 -22.92 -1.44 -26.36
C LEU A 330 -22.96 -0.71 -27.70
N ALA A 331 -21.84 -0.49 -28.39
CA ALA A 331 -21.92 0.23 -29.68
C ALA A 331 -22.67 -0.54 -30.76
N ILE A 332 -22.62 -1.87 -30.76
CA ILE A 332 -23.41 -2.67 -31.71
C ILE A 332 -24.91 -2.54 -31.43
N ASN A 333 -25.31 -2.53 -30.15
CA ASN A 333 -26.73 -2.60 -29.77
C ASN A 333 -27.40 -1.23 -29.53
N VAL A 334 -26.65 -0.13 -29.41
CA VAL A 334 -27.20 1.20 -29.05
C VAL A 334 -27.98 1.85 -30.20
N GLY A 335 -27.79 1.43 -31.46
CA GLY A 335 -28.61 1.91 -32.59
C GLY A 335 -30.12 1.75 -32.38
N ASP A 336 -30.54 0.81 -31.52
CA ASP A 336 -31.94 0.54 -31.20
C ASP A 336 -32.47 1.28 -29.96
N TRP A 337 -31.60 1.97 -29.20
CA TRP A 337 -31.95 2.50 -27.88
C TRP A 337 -32.28 4.00 -27.90
N LYS A 338 -33.55 4.33 -28.13
CA LYS A 338 -34.06 5.70 -27.92
C LYS A 338 -34.17 6.01 -26.42
N SER A 339 -33.28 6.85 -25.91
CA SER A 339 -33.28 7.36 -24.53
C SER A 339 -34.25 8.55 -24.35
N SER A 340 -34.74 8.79 -23.13
CA SER A 340 -35.70 9.86 -22.82
C SER A 340 -35.04 11.23 -22.57
N SER A 341 -35.54 12.25 -23.27
CA SER A 341 -35.59 13.72 -23.05
C SER A 341 -34.44 14.53 -22.41
N SER A 342 -33.34 13.97 -21.89
CA SER A 342 -32.22 14.80 -21.38
C SER A 342 -30.82 14.25 -21.65
N PHE A 343 -30.71 12.99 -22.08
CA PHE A 343 -29.46 12.38 -22.51
C PHE A 343 -29.77 11.57 -23.76
N GLU A 344 -29.21 11.97 -24.89
CA GLU A 344 -29.24 11.15 -26.09
C GLU A 344 -27.95 10.33 -26.13
N THR A 345 -28.11 9.02 -26.21
CA THR A 345 -27.03 8.08 -26.47
C THR A 345 -27.08 7.75 -27.94
N THR A 346 -26.11 8.26 -28.69
CA THR A 346 -25.94 7.93 -30.10
C THR A 346 -24.93 6.80 -30.24
N GLY A 347 -25.28 5.81 -31.06
CA GLY A 347 -24.37 4.75 -31.46
C GLY A 347 -24.18 4.82 -32.97
N THR A 348 -22.96 5.08 -33.43
CA THR A 348 -22.62 4.98 -34.85
C THR A 348 -22.25 3.53 -35.15
N ALA A 349 -23.26 2.74 -35.52
CA ALA A 349 -23.07 1.36 -35.94
C ALA A 349 -22.55 1.33 -37.40
N LEU A 350 -21.23 1.45 -37.59
CA LEU A 350 -20.61 0.98 -38.85
C LEU A 350 -20.67 -0.56 -38.87
N THR A 351 -20.65 -1.17 -40.06
CA THR A 351 -20.51 -2.63 -40.11
C THR A 351 -19.12 -3.03 -39.63
N ALA A 352 -18.96 -4.20 -39.01
CA ALA A 352 -17.66 -4.67 -38.49
C ALA A 352 -16.59 -4.84 -39.59
N ALA A 353 -16.99 -4.87 -40.87
CA ALA A 353 -16.07 -4.98 -42.01
C ALA A 353 -15.39 -3.65 -42.36
N ASP A 354 -16.02 -2.52 -42.02
CA ASP A 354 -15.56 -1.17 -42.40
C ASP A 354 -14.79 -0.48 -41.27
N SER A 355 -14.74 -1.08 -40.07
CA SER A 355 -14.08 -0.46 -38.92
C SER A 355 -12.56 -0.49 -39.06
N SER A 356 -11.90 0.67 -38.95
CA SER A 356 -10.45 0.75 -38.90
C SER A 356 -9.85 0.07 -37.66
N TRP A 357 -8.66 -0.51 -37.85
CA TRP A 357 -7.83 -1.15 -36.82
C TRP A 357 -6.66 -0.27 -36.38
N ASP A 358 -6.66 1.00 -36.79
CA ASP A 358 -5.57 1.90 -36.46
C ASP A 358 -5.48 2.14 -34.96
N PHE A 359 -4.24 2.23 -34.46
CA PHE A 359 -3.95 2.56 -33.06
C PHE A 359 -4.49 3.96 -32.70
N SER A 360 -4.52 4.84 -33.69
CA SER A 360 -4.96 6.23 -33.60
C SER A 360 -6.43 6.37 -34.03
N PRO A 361 -7.28 7.15 -33.33
CA PRO A 361 -8.66 7.31 -33.73
C PRO A 361 -8.73 8.01 -35.09
N ASN A 362 -9.51 7.44 -35.99
CA ASN A 362 -9.81 7.97 -37.31
C ASN A 362 -11.33 7.94 -37.56
N ASP A 363 -11.77 8.42 -38.71
CA ASP A 363 -13.21 8.62 -39.02
C ASP A 363 -13.97 7.30 -39.19
N ASP A 364 -13.26 6.21 -39.51
CA ASP A 364 -13.82 4.86 -39.67
C ASP A 364 -13.94 4.11 -38.33
N THR A 365 -13.75 4.81 -37.21
CA THR A 365 -13.80 4.22 -35.88
C THR A 365 -15.24 4.31 -35.36
N GLN A 366 -15.94 3.17 -35.19
CA GLN A 366 -17.26 3.15 -34.51
C GLN A 366 -17.13 3.82 -33.13
N ALA A 367 -18.24 4.29 -32.57
CA ALA A 367 -18.21 4.97 -31.29
C ALA A 367 -19.47 4.70 -30.47
N PHE A 368 -19.29 4.59 -29.16
CA PHE A 368 -20.36 4.79 -28.20
C PHE A 368 -20.20 6.20 -27.62
N SER A 369 -21.11 7.10 -27.95
CA SER A 369 -21.11 8.48 -27.45
C SER A 369 -22.17 8.70 -26.40
N MET A 370 -21.78 9.42 -25.35
CA MET A 370 -22.72 10.10 -24.46
C MET A 370 -22.68 11.58 -24.82
N GLU A 371 -23.79 12.07 -25.35
CA GLU A 371 -23.90 13.46 -25.79
C GLU A 371 -24.39 14.33 -24.63
N PHE A 372 -23.66 15.42 -24.38
CA PHE A 372 -24.03 16.45 -23.43
C PHE A 372 -24.40 17.69 -24.22
N TRP A 373 -25.70 17.94 -24.29
CA TRP A 373 -26.25 19.13 -24.93
C TRP A 373 -26.07 20.35 -24.01
N GLY A 374 -25.52 21.43 -24.56
CA GLY A 374 -25.59 22.74 -23.92
C GLY A 374 -26.96 23.36 -24.17
N GLU A 375 -27.65 23.82 -23.14
CA GLU A 375 -28.85 24.64 -23.33
C GLU A 375 -28.45 26.00 -23.90
N THR A 376 -28.83 26.27 -25.14
CA THR A 376 -28.64 27.57 -25.79
C THR A 376 -29.79 28.52 -25.43
N PHE A 377 -29.48 29.55 -24.64
CA PHE A 377 -30.42 30.60 -24.25
C PHE A 377 -30.36 31.77 -25.24
N ASN A 378 -31.16 31.76 -26.31
CA ASN A 378 -31.29 32.84 -27.30
C ASN A 378 -29.99 33.23 -28.05
N THR A 379 -30.15 33.65 -29.31
CA THR A 379 -29.07 34.00 -30.26
C THR A 379 -28.10 35.09 -29.81
N ASP A 380 -28.40 35.80 -28.72
CA ASP A 380 -27.58 36.92 -28.22
C ASP A 380 -26.73 36.56 -26.98
N GLN A 381 -26.88 35.36 -26.41
CA GLN A 381 -26.07 34.93 -25.25
C GLN A 381 -25.04 33.87 -25.64
N MET A 382 -23.84 34.07 -25.11
CA MET A 382 -22.71 33.15 -25.21
C MET A 382 -23.10 31.70 -24.94
N THR A 383 -22.61 30.80 -25.78
CA THR A 383 -22.61 29.37 -25.50
C THR A 383 -21.52 29.03 -24.49
N ASP A 384 -21.89 29.00 -23.21
CA ASP A 384 -21.03 28.40 -22.19
C ASP A 384 -21.02 26.87 -22.40
N LEU A 385 -19.84 26.23 -22.28
CA LEU A 385 -19.78 24.77 -22.20
C LEU A 385 -20.72 24.29 -21.08
N PRO A 386 -21.39 23.14 -21.22
CA PRO A 386 -22.23 22.58 -20.18
C PRO A 386 -21.36 22.30 -18.94
N LEU A 387 -21.25 23.27 -18.04
CA LEU A 387 -20.37 23.22 -16.88
C LEU A 387 -20.75 22.06 -15.95
N SER A 388 -22.03 21.66 -16.00
CA SER A 388 -22.61 20.50 -15.34
C SER A 388 -22.12 19.15 -15.90
N ALA A 389 -21.67 19.08 -17.15
CA ALA A 389 -21.17 17.84 -17.76
C ALA A 389 -19.81 17.44 -17.18
N TRP A 390 -18.89 18.40 -17.01
CA TRP A 390 -17.51 18.13 -16.57
C TRP A 390 -17.40 17.31 -15.28
N PRO A 391 -18.16 17.59 -14.19
CA PRO A 391 -18.18 16.73 -13.02
C PRO A 391 -18.56 15.28 -13.32
N VAL A 392 -19.56 15.05 -14.19
CA VAL A 392 -19.99 13.70 -14.57
C VAL A 392 -18.89 12.97 -15.34
N ILE A 393 -18.29 13.63 -16.33
CA ILE A 393 -17.18 13.10 -17.14
C ILE A 393 -16.01 12.73 -16.24
N LEU A 394 -15.61 13.63 -15.33
CA LEU A 394 -14.54 13.39 -14.38
C LEU A 394 -14.85 12.23 -13.44
N ILE A 395 -16.06 12.13 -12.90
CA ILE A 395 -16.45 11.02 -12.02
C ILE A 395 -16.33 9.67 -12.75
N VAL A 396 -16.83 9.59 -13.99
CA VAL A 396 -16.72 8.37 -14.79
C VAL A 396 -15.26 8.00 -15.02
N LEU A 397 -14.42 8.96 -15.43
CA LEU A 397 -13.01 8.68 -15.66
C LEU A 397 -12.25 8.31 -14.38
N ILE A 398 -12.52 8.96 -13.25
CA ILE A 398 -11.94 8.60 -11.95
C ILE A 398 -12.27 7.13 -11.63
N LEU A 399 -13.53 6.71 -11.81
CA LEU A 399 -13.94 5.34 -11.51
C LEU A 399 -13.20 4.34 -12.39
N VAL A 400 -13.15 4.56 -13.71
CA VAL A 400 -12.51 3.62 -14.65
C VAL A 400 -10.98 3.63 -14.53
N GLN A 401 -10.36 4.78 -14.27
CA GLN A 401 -8.91 4.95 -14.18
C GLN A 401 -8.33 4.51 -12.83
N SER A 402 -9.15 4.46 -11.77
CA SER A 402 -8.73 4.08 -10.42
C SER A 402 -7.99 2.74 -10.39
N GLY A 403 -8.49 1.73 -11.11
CA GLY A 403 -7.88 0.40 -11.17
C GLY A 403 -6.46 0.45 -11.72
N LEU A 404 -6.24 1.16 -12.82
CA LEU A 404 -4.92 1.34 -13.44
C LEU A 404 -3.96 2.08 -12.53
N THR A 405 -4.36 3.21 -11.97
CA THR A 405 -3.51 3.99 -11.05
C THR A 405 -3.10 3.13 -9.84
N LEU A 406 -4.05 2.44 -9.21
CA LEU A 406 -3.77 1.59 -8.04
C LEU A 406 -2.86 0.41 -8.37
N ALA A 407 -3.04 -0.22 -9.54
CA ALA A 407 -2.18 -1.32 -9.98
C ALA A 407 -0.73 -0.86 -10.23
N LEU A 408 -0.53 0.28 -10.90
CA LEU A 408 0.80 0.82 -11.19
C LEU A 408 1.55 1.22 -9.91
N HIS A 409 0.87 1.83 -8.94
CA HIS A 409 1.46 2.11 -7.64
C HIS A 409 1.63 0.86 -6.77
N SER A 410 0.87 -0.21 -7.03
CA SER A 410 1.13 -1.51 -6.41
C SER A 410 2.41 -2.16 -6.98
N CYS A 411 2.65 -2.06 -8.29
CA CYS A 411 3.90 -2.50 -8.93
C CYS A 411 5.13 -1.77 -8.36
N GLU A 412 4.98 -0.51 -7.95
CA GLU A 412 6.01 0.26 -7.26
C GLU A 412 6.53 -0.45 -6.01
N ALA A 413 5.65 -1.11 -5.24
CA ALA A 413 6.06 -1.89 -4.08
C ALA A 413 6.92 -3.10 -4.47
N ILE A 414 6.62 -3.76 -5.59
CA ILE A 414 7.44 -4.89 -6.10
C ILE A 414 8.83 -4.40 -6.48
N ILE A 415 8.91 -3.30 -7.24
CA ILE A 415 10.16 -2.74 -7.72
C ILE A 415 11.02 -2.21 -6.57
N ASN A 416 10.42 -1.46 -5.63
CA ASN A 416 11.15 -0.94 -4.49
C ASN A 416 11.64 -2.06 -3.57
N THR A 417 10.84 -3.11 -3.33
CA THR A 417 11.26 -4.28 -2.52
C THR A 417 12.45 -5.01 -3.15
N THR A 418 12.42 -5.23 -4.47
CA THR A 418 13.52 -5.89 -5.17
C THR A 418 14.74 -4.99 -5.38
N ARG A 419 14.56 -3.66 -5.40
CA ARG A 419 15.65 -2.68 -5.36
C ARG A 419 16.34 -2.67 -4.00
N ASP A 420 15.58 -2.69 -2.90
CA ASP A 420 16.13 -2.79 -1.56
C ASP A 420 16.99 -4.05 -1.40
N GLU A 421 16.52 -5.19 -1.92
CA GLU A 421 17.31 -6.43 -1.97
C GLU A 421 18.55 -6.32 -2.86
N HIS A 422 18.46 -5.63 -3.99
CA HIS A 422 19.62 -5.42 -4.85
C HIS A 422 20.70 -4.57 -4.16
N ASN A 423 20.28 -3.51 -3.48
CA ASN A 423 21.17 -2.66 -2.67
C ASN A 423 21.77 -3.42 -1.49
N TRP A 424 21.03 -4.34 -0.88
CA TRP A 424 21.61 -5.25 0.12
C TRP A 424 22.67 -6.16 -0.50
N ARG A 425 22.44 -6.66 -1.72
CA ARG A 425 23.37 -7.57 -2.39
C ARG A 425 24.68 -6.96 -2.85
N THR A 426 24.71 -5.65 -3.08
CA THR A 426 25.97 -4.97 -3.39
C THR A 426 26.95 -5.01 -2.22
N ALA A 427 26.50 -5.33 -1.00
CA ALA A 427 27.38 -5.48 0.16
C ALA A 427 28.44 -6.58 -0.06
N THR A 428 28.21 -7.60 -0.90
CA THR A 428 29.26 -8.58 -1.25
C THR A 428 30.46 -7.97 -1.98
N ARG A 429 30.31 -6.77 -2.56
CA ARG A 429 31.33 -6.02 -3.30
C ARG A 429 31.66 -4.65 -2.69
N GLY A 430 31.04 -4.32 -1.55
CA GLY A 430 31.05 -2.99 -0.96
C GLY A 430 29.79 -2.21 -1.33
N ALA A 431 28.81 -2.19 -0.43
CA ALA A 431 27.63 -1.34 -0.54
C ALA A 431 27.91 0.00 0.13
N ALA A 432 27.77 1.10 -0.61
CA ALA A 432 27.68 2.41 0.01
C ALA A 432 26.42 2.45 0.90
N VAL A 433 26.59 2.89 2.14
CA VAL A 433 25.47 3.09 3.07
C VAL A 433 24.65 4.32 2.65
N GLU A 434 25.31 5.31 2.05
CA GLU A 434 24.68 6.53 1.55
C GLU A 434 23.84 6.28 0.30
N ASP A 435 22.64 6.87 0.30
CA ASP A 435 21.67 6.74 -0.77
C ASP A 435 22.09 7.61 -1.96
N PRO A 436 22.33 7.06 -3.17
CA PRO A 436 22.43 7.89 -4.35
C PRO A 436 21.12 8.67 -4.48
N GLY A 437 21.19 10.01 -4.50
CA GLY A 437 20.00 10.87 -4.45
C GLY A 437 18.92 10.44 -5.46
N LEU A 438 17.65 10.75 -5.17
CA LEU A 438 16.44 10.22 -5.85
C LEU A 438 16.59 10.04 -7.38
N ILE A 439 17.13 11.04 -8.07
CA ILE A 439 17.31 11.04 -9.53
C ILE A 439 18.36 10.00 -9.96
N ALA A 440 19.51 9.96 -9.28
CA ALA A 440 20.56 8.98 -9.54
C ALA A 440 20.08 7.56 -9.22
N GLY A 441 19.32 7.36 -8.13
CA GLY A 441 18.75 6.07 -7.77
C GLY A 441 17.61 5.59 -8.69
N ALA A 442 16.82 6.51 -9.24
CA ALA A 442 15.75 6.19 -10.18
C ALA A 442 16.29 5.83 -11.58
N ILE A 443 17.27 6.59 -12.08
CA ILE A 443 17.89 6.34 -13.38
C ILE A 443 18.88 5.16 -13.31
N GLY A 444 19.51 4.94 -12.15
CA GLY A 444 20.50 3.89 -11.94
C GLY A 444 19.94 2.46 -11.92
N SER A 445 18.62 2.27 -11.89
CA SER A 445 18.00 0.94 -11.92
C SER A 445 16.99 0.83 -13.05
N TRP A 446 17.25 -0.09 -13.99
CA TRP A 446 16.32 -0.39 -15.09
C TRP A 446 14.91 -0.77 -14.60
N ARG A 447 14.79 -1.32 -13.39
CA ARG A 447 13.49 -1.67 -12.79
C ARG A 447 12.67 -0.43 -12.46
N SER A 448 13.30 0.60 -11.89
CA SER A 448 12.68 1.89 -11.62
C SER A 448 12.34 2.62 -12.93
N LEU A 449 13.26 2.59 -13.89
CA LEU A 449 13.05 3.19 -15.22
C LEU A 449 11.86 2.56 -15.96
N LEU A 450 11.71 1.23 -15.88
CA LEU A 450 10.57 0.51 -16.44
C LEU A 450 9.24 1.05 -15.92
N LEU A 451 9.09 1.21 -14.60
CA LEU A 451 7.83 1.72 -14.03
C LEU A 451 7.63 3.21 -14.28
N PHE A 452 8.71 3.99 -14.24
CA PHE A 452 8.67 5.41 -14.56
C PHE A 452 8.22 5.65 -16.01
N GLY A 453 8.62 4.81 -16.95
CA GLY A 453 8.14 4.84 -18.35
C GLY A 453 6.75 4.24 -18.52
N ALA A 454 6.44 3.13 -17.83
CA ALA A 454 5.15 2.46 -17.94
C ALA A 454 3.98 3.31 -17.42
N LYS A 455 4.18 4.09 -16.34
CA LYS A 455 3.13 4.94 -15.75
C LYS A 455 2.52 5.94 -16.75
N PRO A 456 3.28 6.87 -17.35
CA PRO A 456 2.74 7.85 -18.28
C PRO A 456 2.26 7.17 -19.56
N PHE A 457 2.95 6.13 -20.04
CA PHE A 457 2.56 5.39 -21.23
C PHE A 457 1.20 4.71 -21.07
N LEU A 458 0.97 3.96 -19.99
CA LEU A 458 -0.29 3.26 -19.77
C LEU A 458 -1.43 4.23 -19.44
N HIS A 459 -1.18 5.32 -18.71
CA HIS A 459 -2.19 6.35 -18.48
C HIS A 459 -2.56 7.11 -19.76
N TRP A 460 -1.59 7.39 -20.62
CA TRP A 460 -1.83 7.97 -21.93
C TRP A 460 -2.62 7.01 -22.83
N MET A 461 -2.22 5.74 -22.94
CA MET A 461 -2.98 4.72 -23.68
C MET A 461 -4.41 4.59 -23.16
N PHE A 462 -4.59 4.63 -21.85
CA PHE A 462 -5.92 4.65 -21.25
C PHE A 462 -6.70 5.91 -21.65
N GLY A 463 -6.06 7.08 -21.61
CA GLY A 463 -6.65 8.34 -22.09
C GLY A 463 -7.06 8.27 -23.56
N LEU A 464 -6.31 7.59 -24.43
CA LEU A 464 -6.70 7.38 -25.82
C LEU A 464 -7.97 6.54 -25.99
N SER A 465 -8.34 5.72 -24.99
CA SER A 465 -9.60 4.98 -25.00
C SER A 465 -10.81 5.88 -24.75
N PHE A 466 -10.62 7.09 -24.23
CA PHE A 466 -11.71 8.03 -23.95
C PHE A 466 -11.42 9.36 -24.66
N SER A 467 -12.13 9.64 -25.75
CA SER A 467 -12.05 10.97 -26.37
C SER A 467 -13.22 11.80 -25.91
N VAL A 468 -12.94 13.04 -25.53
CA VAL A 468 -13.99 14.06 -25.50
C VAL A 468 -13.86 14.83 -26.81
N VAL A 469 -14.94 14.82 -27.58
CA VAL A 469 -15.03 15.49 -28.87
C VAL A 469 -16.01 16.65 -28.73
N GLY A 470 -15.56 17.85 -29.08
CA GLY A 470 -16.44 18.99 -29.30
C GLY A 470 -16.92 18.98 -30.75
N ILE A 471 -18.22 19.09 -30.96
CA ILE A 471 -18.85 19.16 -32.28
C ILE A 471 -19.51 20.53 -32.38
N PHE A 472 -19.18 21.28 -33.44
CA PHE A 472 -19.91 22.47 -33.81
C PHE A 472 -20.95 22.07 -34.84
N SER A 473 -22.23 22.37 -34.58
CA SER A 473 -23.28 22.15 -35.58
C SER A 473 -23.10 23.17 -36.69
N THR A 474 -22.91 22.72 -37.93
CA THR A 474 -22.87 23.58 -39.13
C THR A 474 -24.22 23.66 -39.83
N ASP A 475 -25.18 22.81 -39.44
CA ASP A 475 -26.54 22.84 -39.99
C ASP A 475 -27.24 24.15 -39.59
N LYS A 476 -27.43 25.01 -40.59
CA LYS A 476 -28.13 26.29 -40.45
C LYS A 476 -29.56 26.09 -39.95
N GLU A 477 -30.24 25.02 -40.37
CA GLU A 477 -31.61 24.74 -39.94
C GLU A 477 -31.64 24.35 -38.46
N ALA A 478 -30.73 23.48 -38.02
CA ALA A 478 -30.59 23.11 -36.61
C ALA A 478 -30.19 24.30 -35.71
N ILE A 479 -29.32 25.20 -36.18
CA ILE A 479 -28.98 26.44 -35.46
C ILE A 479 -30.20 27.35 -35.33
N ILE A 480 -30.99 27.50 -36.39
CA ILE A 480 -32.17 28.37 -36.40
C ILE A 480 -33.30 27.79 -35.53
N GLU A 481 -33.52 26.48 -35.57
CA GLU A 481 -34.62 25.82 -34.84
C GLU A 481 -34.29 25.53 -33.37
N ASN A 482 -33.10 25.00 -33.08
CA ASN A 482 -32.74 24.51 -31.74
C ASN A 482 -31.80 25.46 -30.99
N GLY A 483 -31.29 26.49 -31.66
CA GLY A 483 -30.33 27.44 -31.12
C GLY A 483 -28.96 26.83 -30.80
N THR A 484 -28.76 25.52 -31.01
CA THR A 484 -27.65 24.77 -30.42
C THR A 484 -26.41 24.82 -31.30
N LEU A 485 -25.37 25.51 -30.83
CA LEU A 485 -24.18 25.80 -31.61
C LEU A 485 -22.98 24.91 -31.27
N LEU A 486 -22.95 24.36 -30.05
CA LEU A 486 -21.83 23.59 -29.52
C LEU A 486 -22.34 22.38 -28.74
N GLN A 487 -21.96 21.19 -29.19
CA GLN A 487 -22.26 19.93 -28.55
C GLN A 487 -20.96 19.33 -28.00
N LEU A 488 -20.98 18.91 -26.73
CA LEU A 488 -19.86 18.18 -26.14
C LEU A 488 -20.21 16.70 -26.09
N THR A 489 -19.50 15.91 -26.86
CA THR A 489 -19.74 14.47 -26.96
C THR A 489 -18.59 13.74 -26.29
N VAL A 490 -18.92 12.96 -25.26
CA VAL A 490 -17.94 12.03 -24.67
C VAL A 490 -18.04 10.74 -25.44
N THR A 491 -17.02 10.50 -26.25
CA THR A 491 -16.97 9.38 -27.17
C THR A 491 -16.04 8.31 -26.61
N ALA A 492 -16.64 7.20 -26.20
CA ALA A 492 -15.95 5.93 -26.07
C ALA A 492 -15.92 5.28 -27.46
N ASN A 493 -14.94 5.67 -28.28
CA ASN A 493 -14.71 5.13 -29.63
C ASN A 493 -14.69 3.59 -29.56
N CYS A 494 -15.63 2.86 -30.12
CA CYS A 494 -15.93 1.50 -29.74
C CYS A 494 -14.99 0.38 -30.26
N PRO A 495 -14.57 0.34 -31.53
CA PRO A 495 -13.58 -0.60 -32.01
C PRO A 495 -12.26 -0.22 -31.35
N GLN A 496 -11.95 1.06 -31.26
CA GLN A 496 -10.76 1.53 -30.61
C GLN A 496 -10.78 1.44 -29.09
N VAL A 497 -11.91 1.42 -28.41
CA VAL A 497 -11.99 1.17 -26.96
C VAL A 497 -11.81 -0.31 -26.77
N ALA A 498 -12.46 -1.16 -27.56
CA ALA A 498 -12.18 -2.59 -27.54
C ALA A 498 -10.68 -2.84 -27.81
N TYR A 499 -10.13 -2.32 -28.90
CA TYR A 499 -8.73 -2.51 -29.28
C TYR A 499 -7.76 -1.80 -28.35
N THR A 500 -7.98 -0.56 -27.94
CA THR A 500 -7.09 0.17 -27.02
C THR A 500 -7.20 -0.35 -25.60
N THR A 501 -8.38 -0.81 -25.15
CA THR A 501 -8.47 -1.56 -23.88
C THR A 501 -7.82 -2.93 -24.00
N TRP A 502 -7.83 -3.56 -25.18
CA TRP A 502 -7.09 -4.81 -25.44
C TRP A 502 -5.58 -4.57 -25.58
N TYR A 503 -5.13 -3.48 -26.20
CA TYR A 503 -3.73 -3.05 -26.27
C TYR A 503 -3.25 -2.66 -24.88
N LEU A 504 -4.07 -1.96 -24.09
CA LEU A 504 -3.83 -1.70 -22.68
C LEU A 504 -3.75 -3.02 -21.91
N SER A 505 -4.63 -3.98 -22.20
CA SER A 505 -4.58 -5.32 -21.61
C SER A 505 -3.31 -6.08 -21.99
N ILE A 506 -2.87 -6.00 -23.25
CA ILE A 506 -1.60 -6.57 -23.72
C ILE A 506 -0.43 -5.90 -23.01
N ALA A 507 -0.42 -4.58 -22.92
CA ALA A 507 0.62 -3.83 -22.23
C ALA A 507 0.63 -4.15 -20.72
N LEU A 508 -0.54 -4.35 -20.11
CA LEU A 508 -0.67 -4.83 -18.73
C LEU A 508 -0.24 -6.30 -18.57
N ILE A 509 -0.45 -7.17 -19.56
CA ILE A 509 0.09 -8.54 -19.57
C ILE A 509 1.62 -8.48 -19.60
N VAL A 510 2.21 -7.63 -20.45
CA VAL A 510 3.67 -7.45 -20.52
C VAL A 510 4.20 -6.90 -19.20
N LEU A 511 3.61 -5.85 -18.64
CA LEU A 511 4.01 -5.29 -17.35
C LEU A 511 3.81 -6.32 -16.21
N GLY A 512 2.68 -7.01 -16.19
CA GLY A 512 2.35 -8.06 -15.22
C GLY A 512 3.32 -9.23 -15.28
N ALA A 513 3.69 -9.67 -16.48
CA ALA A 513 4.69 -10.71 -16.70
C ALA A 513 6.06 -10.25 -16.20
N ILE A 514 6.54 -9.07 -16.60
CA ILE A 514 7.85 -8.55 -16.17
C ILE A 514 7.89 -8.39 -14.65
N THR A 515 6.88 -7.77 -14.04
CA THR A 515 6.83 -7.56 -12.58
C THR A 515 6.71 -8.89 -11.81
N THR A 516 6.01 -9.87 -12.36
CA THR A 516 5.93 -11.23 -11.78
C THR A 516 7.25 -11.97 -11.90
N LEU A 517 7.95 -11.88 -13.04
CA LEU A 517 9.29 -12.43 -13.22
C LEU A 517 10.28 -11.80 -12.22
N ILE A 518 10.23 -10.48 -12.05
CA ILE A 518 11.02 -9.77 -11.03
C ILE A 518 10.67 -10.26 -9.62
N ALA A 519 9.38 -10.41 -9.29
CA ALA A 519 8.92 -10.83 -7.97
C ALA A 519 9.29 -12.29 -7.63
N THR A 520 9.25 -13.18 -8.62
CA THR A 520 9.54 -14.61 -8.49
C THR A 520 11.02 -14.96 -8.67
N TYR A 521 11.84 -14.01 -9.10
CA TYR A 521 13.28 -14.21 -9.25
C TYR A 521 13.92 -14.59 -7.91
N ASN A 522 14.48 -15.79 -7.85
CA ASN A 522 15.26 -16.28 -6.71
C ASN A 522 16.69 -15.75 -6.83
N PRO A 523 17.13 -14.85 -5.93
CA PRO A 523 18.48 -14.33 -6.00
C PRO A 523 19.52 -15.45 -5.77
N ARG A 524 20.62 -15.39 -6.52
CA ARG A 524 21.72 -16.35 -6.41
C ARG A 524 22.73 -15.92 -5.36
N GLY A 525 23.38 -16.90 -4.76
CA GLY A 525 24.50 -16.72 -3.86
C GLY A 525 24.13 -16.84 -2.38
N PRO A 526 25.15 -17.00 -1.51
CA PRO A 526 24.98 -17.40 -0.11
C PRO A 526 24.39 -16.28 0.77
N GLN A 527 24.43 -15.03 0.32
CA GLN A 527 23.93 -13.89 1.09
C GLN A 527 22.42 -13.99 1.36
N PRO A 528 21.98 -14.03 2.63
CA PRO A 528 20.57 -14.16 3.00
C PRO A 528 19.71 -13.04 2.42
N ALA A 529 18.53 -13.38 1.90
CA ALA A 529 17.59 -12.37 1.42
C ALA A 529 16.93 -11.61 2.57
N ALA A 530 16.85 -10.28 2.42
CA ALA A 530 16.29 -9.38 3.41
C ALA A 530 15.12 -8.56 2.88
N TYR A 531 15.11 -8.22 1.58
CA TYR A 531 14.03 -7.46 0.92
C TYR A 531 13.60 -6.18 1.68
N GLY A 532 14.56 -5.51 2.32
CA GLY A 532 14.31 -4.30 3.11
C GLY A 532 13.62 -4.53 4.46
N HIS A 533 13.54 -5.76 4.98
CA HIS A 533 13.06 -6.04 6.33
C HIS A 533 14.08 -5.61 7.39
N PHE A 534 13.72 -4.65 8.24
CA PHE A 534 14.69 -4.02 9.15
C PHE A 534 15.28 -4.97 10.17
N GLN A 535 14.45 -5.80 10.82
CA GLN A 535 14.94 -6.75 11.82
C GLN A 535 15.88 -7.79 11.18
N THR A 536 15.62 -8.20 9.94
CA THR A 536 16.51 -9.13 9.23
C THR A 536 17.84 -8.44 8.91
N LEU A 537 17.81 -7.22 8.38
CA LEU A 537 19.02 -6.43 8.14
C LEU A 537 19.81 -6.21 9.45
N ALA A 538 19.15 -5.87 10.55
CA ALA A 538 19.77 -5.71 11.87
C ALA A 538 20.46 -6.99 12.38
N ASN A 539 19.93 -8.16 12.03
CA ASN A 539 20.52 -9.44 12.40
C ASN A 539 21.73 -9.81 11.52
N LEU A 540 21.68 -9.45 10.24
CA LEU A 540 22.70 -9.76 9.24
C LEU A 540 23.90 -8.80 9.27
N ILE A 541 23.69 -7.56 9.69
CA ILE A 541 24.70 -6.50 9.75
C ILE A 541 25.18 -6.38 11.19
N ASP A 542 26.43 -6.76 11.41
CA ASP A 542 27.06 -6.78 12.73
C ASP A 542 28.01 -5.59 12.97
N ASP A 543 28.50 -4.99 11.90
CA ASP A 543 29.27 -3.74 11.88
C ASP A 543 28.52 -2.67 11.08
N TRP A 544 28.21 -1.55 11.74
CA TRP A 544 27.48 -0.40 11.20
C TRP A 544 28.34 0.86 11.09
N GLU A 545 29.58 0.84 11.55
CA GLU A 545 30.47 2.01 11.60
C GLU A 545 30.95 2.54 10.23
N PRO A 546 31.19 1.70 9.20
CA PRO A 546 31.74 2.14 7.92
C PRO A 546 30.73 2.85 7.00
N SER A 547 31.22 3.78 6.17
CA SER A 547 30.45 4.35 5.05
C SER A 547 30.20 3.36 3.91
N VAL A 548 31.03 2.31 3.83
CA VAL A 548 30.91 1.21 2.86
C VAL A 548 30.92 -0.12 3.61
N ILE A 549 29.89 -0.92 3.39
CA ILE A 549 29.69 -2.20 4.06
C ILE A 549 30.04 -3.35 3.12
N TYR A 550 30.93 -4.23 3.56
CA TYR A 550 31.27 -5.50 2.90
C TYR A 550 30.66 -6.68 3.65
N TRP A 551 29.93 -7.57 2.99
CA TRP A 551 29.32 -8.76 3.63
C TRP A 551 30.06 -10.05 3.25
N GLY A 552 30.35 -10.90 4.24
CA GLY A 552 31.05 -12.17 4.07
C GLY A 552 31.39 -12.88 5.39
N GLN A 553 32.22 -13.91 5.31
CA GLN A 553 32.73 -14.71 6.41
C GLN A 553 33.86 -13.95 7.14
N LYS A 554 33.74 -13.83 8.46
CA LYS A 554 34.66 -13.04 9.30
C LYS A 554 35.65 -13.87 10.10
N ALA A 555 35.20 -15.02 10.60
CA ALA A 555 36.00 -15.85 11.49
C ALA A 555 35.69 -17.33 11.27
N ASP A 556 36.76 -18.12 11.29
CA ASP A 556 36.71 -19.58 11.32
C ASP A 556 37.00 -20.04 12.74
N ASP A 557 35.94 -20.43 13.45
CA ASP A 557 36.10 -21.36 14.57
C ASP A 557 35.96 -22.79 14.03
N LYS A 558 36.60 -23.76 14.69
CA LYS A 558 36.64 -25.16 14.26
C LYS A 558 35.26 -25.83 14.21
N SER A 559 34.25 -25.25 14.85
CA SER A 559 32.91 -25.83 14.96
C SER A 559 31.82 -25.11 14.16
N PHE A 560 31.84 -23.77 14.10
CA PHE A 560 30.87 -22.95 13.37
C PHE A 560 31.55 -21.70 12.81
N CYS A 561 31.15 -21.28 11.61
CA CYS A 561 31.62 -20.03 11.02
C CYS A 561 30.69 -18.86 11.38
N HIS A 562 31.21 -17.64 11.31
CA HIS A 562 30.38 -16.43 11.45
C HIS A 562 30.42 -15.60 10.15
N ALA A 563 29.24 -15.20 9.70
CA ALA A 563 29.05 -14.30 8.56
C ALA A 563 28.56 -12.93 9.07
N GLY A 564 29.06 -11.86 8.50
CA GLY A 564 28.75 -10.50 8.93
C GLY A 564 29.26 -9.44 7.97
N THR A 565 29.23 -8.19 8.41
CA THR A 565 29.61 -7.01 7.67
C THR A 565 30.93 -6.41 8.16
N SER A 566 31.78 -5.90 7.29
CA SER A 566 33.02 -5.21 7.68
C SER A 566 33.18 -3.92 6.87
N GLY A 567 33.91 -2.95 7.42
CA GLY A 567 34.34 -1.76 6.66
C GLY A 567 35.44 -2.01 5.65
N GLN A 568 36.06 -3.18 5.71
CA GLN A 568 37.11 -3.59 4.78
C GLN A 568 36.62 -4.74 3.91
N ALA A 569 37.19 -4.85 2.71
CA ALA A 569 36.89 -5.96 1.81
C ALA A 569 37.23 -7.30 2.48
N LEU A 570 36.27 -8.21 2.52
CA LEU A 570 36.45 -9.55 3.07
C LEU A 570 37.01 -10.51 2.01
N PRO A 571 37.74 -11.58 2.41
CA PRO A 571 38.33 -12.55 1.49
C PRO A 571 37.28 -13.21 0.59
N GLN A 572 37.66 -13.52 -0.65
CA GLN A 572 36.82 -14.27 -1.60
C GLN A 572 37.32 -15.72 -1.73
N PRO A 573 36.44 -16.74 -1.84
CA PRO A 573 34.98 -16.67 -1.87
C PRO A 573 34.41 -16.29 -0.49
N SER A 574 33.40 -15.42 -0.47
CA SER A 574 33.02 -14.75 0.78
C SER A 574 32.33 -15.65 1.80
N VAL A 575 31.77 -16.80 1.42
CA VAL A 575 31.09 -17.75 2.33
C VAL A 575 31.18 -19.16 1.76
N GLU A 576 31.64 -20.12 2.57
CA GLU A 576 31.67 -21.54 2.19
C GLU A 576 30.29 -22.21 2.29
N GLU A 577 29.79 -22.80 1.20
CA GLU A 577 28.43 -23.34 1.15
C GLU A 577 28.17 -24.56 2.06
N ALA A 578 29.22 -25.34 2.34
CA ALA A 578 29.12 -26.58 3.09
C ALA A 578 29.13 -26.37 4.62
N ARG A 579 29.51 -25.19 5.11
CA ARG A 579 29.70 -24.94 6.54
C ARG A 579 28.43 -24.42 7.22
N TYR A 580 28.31 -24.75 8.51
CA TYR A 580 27.27 -24.21 9.36
C TYR A 580 27.71 -22.88 9.96
N PHE A 581 26.83 -21.90 9.88
CA PHE A 581 27.05 -20.58 10.42
C PHE A 581 26.18 -20.36 11.64
N ALA A 582 26.79 -19.85 12.70
CA ALA A 582 26.14 -19.45 13.93
C ALA A 582 26.62 -18.04 14.28
N GLY A 583 25.73 -17.19 14.78
CA GLY A 583 26.13 -15.86 15.24
C GLY A 583 27.03 -15.95 16.48
N GLU A 584 27.86 -14.95 16.67
CA GLU A 584 28.91 -14.83 17.70
C GLU A 584 28.46 -15.20 19.14
N GLY A 585 27.17 -14.97 19.49
CA GLY A 585 26.63 -15.32 20.82
C GLY A 585 26.21 -16.78 21.02
N ALA A 586 25.91 -17.55 19.95
CA ALA A 586 25.45 -18.94 20.08
C ALA A 586 26.59 -19.91 20.45
N LEU A 587 27.83 -19.52 20.15
CA LEU A 587 29.04 -20.24 20.56
C LEU A 587 29.17 -20.30 22.08
N TYR A 588 28.87 -19.19 22.76
CA TYR A 588 29.04 -19.08 24.20
C TYR A 588 28.08 -19.97 24.98
N GLU A 589 26.81 -20.03 24.57
CA GLU A 589 25.79 -20.77 25.31
C GLU A 589 25.96 -22.30 25.18
N LYS A 590 26.40 -22.80 24.01
CA LYS A 590 26.73 -24.22 23.86
C LYS A 590 28.01 -24.63 24.59
N LEU A 591 29.03 -23.76 24.62
CA LEU A 591 30.25 -24.01 25.41
C LEU A 591 29.96 -24.04 26.92
N VAL A 592 29.02 -23.21 27.40
CA VAL A 592 28.59 -23.20 28.79
C VAL A 592 27.70 -24.40 29.13
N MET A 593 26.88 -24.88 28.19
CA MET A 593 25.98 -26.02 28.39
C MET A 593 26.63 -27.39 28.18
N ALA A 594 27.80 -27.48 27.54
CA ALA A 594 28.50 -28.74 27.31
C ALA A 594 29.07 -29.39 28.60
N GLY A 595 28.97 -28.72 29.75
CA GLY A 595 29.48 -29.22 31.03
C GLY A 595 31.01 -29.29 31.08
N PRO A 596 31.61 -29.41 32.28
CA PRO A 596 33.05 -29.62 32.38
C PRO A 596 33.37 -30.99 31.77
N VAL A 597 34.09 -30.97 30.65
CA VAL A 597 34.73 -32.18 30.12
C VAL A 597 35.86 -32.53 31.10
N ASP A 598 35.73 -33.68 31.76
CA ASP A 598 36.76 -34.20 32.66
C ASP A 598 38.09 -34.38 31.91
N GLY A 599 39.18 -33.84 32.47
CA GLY A 599 40.55 -34.25 32.14
C GLY A 599 41.39 -33.30 31.28
N GLU A 600 42.32 -32.60 31.95
CA GLU A 600 43.66 -32.17 31.49
C GLU A 600 43.86 -31.20 30.31
N GLN A 601 42.89 -30.84 29.47
CA GLN A 601 43.13 -29.84 28.40
C GLN A 601 42.80 -28.38 28.76
N SER A 602 42.35 -28.11 29.99
CA SER A 602 41.94 -26.76 30.45
C SER A 602 43.08 -25.75 30.65
N MET A 603 44.36 -26.13 30.60
CA MET A 603 45.45 -25.21 30.95
C MET A 603 46.02 -24.40 29.77
N SER A 604 45.82 -24.82 28.52
CA SER A 604 46.39 -24.09 27.37
C SER A 604 45.53 -22.94 26.85
N MET A 605 44.24 -22.87 27.20
CA MET A 605 43.31 -21.88 26.64
C MET A 605 43.07 -20.68 27.56
N LYS A 606 43.50 -20.74 28.83
CA LYS A 606 43.39 -19.63 29.80
C LYS A 606 44.43 -18.51 29.58
N GLN A 607 45.48 -18.72 28.77
CA GLN A 607 46.51 -17.71 28.55
C GLN A 607 46.21 -16.75 27.38
N THR A 608 45.25 -17.06 26.50
CA THR A 608 44.95 -16.20 25.33
C THR A 608 43.77 -15.25 25.57
N THR A 609 43.06 -15.36 26.69
CA THR A 609 41.83 -14.57 26.97
C THR A 609 42.01 -13.49 28.06
N THR A 610 43.24 -13.12 28.40
CA THR A 610 43.54 -12.05 29.37
C THR A 610 43.84 -10.71 28.70
N SER A 611 43.39 -10.52 27.45
CA SER A 611 43.43 -9.22 26.78
C SER A 611 42.12 -9.02 26.04
N ILE A 612 41.12 -8.49 26.75
CA ILE A 612 40.07 -7.56 26.30
C ILE A 612 39.16 -7.36 27.52
N ASN A 613 39.19 -6.14 28.06
CA ASN A 613 38.44 -5.74 29.24
C ASN A 613 36.98 -5.46 28.90
N ASN A 614 36.06 -6.01 29.71
CA ASN A 614 35.09 -5.23 30.49
C ASN A 614 34.49 -6.17 31.57
N ALA A 615 35.00 -6.04 32.79
CA ALA A 615 34.76 -6.97 33.90
C ALA A 615 33.43 -6.76 34.65
N GLN A 616 32.58 -5.83 34.20
CA GLN A 616 31.41 -5.39 34.97
C GLN A 616 30.15 -6.21 34.69
N ASP A 617 29.98 -6.74 33.47
CA ASP A 617 28.76 -7.46 33.08
C ASP A 617 28.76 -8.94 33.46
N SER A 618 29.94 -9.54 33.65
CA SER A 618 30.11 -10.96 34.00
C SER A 618 29.66 -11.27 35.44
N ALA A 619 29.90 -10.35 36.38
CA ALA A 619 29.53 -10.54 37.78
C ALA A 619 28.01 -10.48 38.01
N THR A 620 27.31 -9.60 37.29
CA THR A 620 25.85 -9.47 37.37
C THR A 620 25.15 -10.69 36.77
N TYR A 621 25.71 -11.27 35.71
CA TYR A 621 25.16 -12.48 35.09
C TYR A 621 25.41 -13.73 35.95
N ALA A 622 26.61 -13.90 36.51
CA ALA A 622 26.94 -15.00 37.41
C ALA A 622 26.10 -14.99 38.69
N SER A 623 25.80 -13.80 39.23
CA SER A 623 24.92 -13.64 40.39
C SER A 623 23.49 -14.10 40.08
N ARG A 624 22.92 -13.70 38.94
CA ARG A 624 21.56 -14.11 38.52
C ARG A 624 21.42 -15.60 38.24
N VAL A 625 22.46 -16.24 37.68
CA VAL A 625 22.46 -17.69 37.44
C VAL A 625 22.55 -18.47 38.76
N THR A 626 23.26 -17.93 39.76
CA THR A 626 23.36 -18.53 41.10
C THR A 626 22.04 -18.37 41.87
N GLU A 627 21.39 -17.22 41.75
CA GLU A 627 20.07 -16.94 42.33
C GLU A 627 18.98 -17.84 41.72
N LEU A 628 19.02 -18.09 40.41
CA LEU A 628 18.12 -19.03 39.74
C LEU A 628 18.38 -20.49 40.14
N LYS A 629 19.64 -20.90 40.33
CA LYS A 629 19.97 -22.24 40.83
C LYS A 629 19.47 -22.46 42.25
N ASN A 630 19.56 -21.45 43.11
CA ASN A 630 19.08 -21.52 44.49
C ASN A 630 17.54 -21.48 44.58
N ALA A 631 16.86 -20.84 43.63
CA ALA A 631 15.39 -20.85 43.55
C ALA A 631 14.82 -22.19 43.05
N ILE A 632 15.64 -23.03 42.39
CA ILE A 632 15.23 -24.34 41.86
C ILE A 632 15.43 -25.47 42.89
N SER A 633 16.22 -25.26 43.94
CA SER A 633 16.58 -26.30 44.92
C SER A 633 15.72 -26.34 46.20
N ASP A 634 14.70 -25.50 46.34
CA ASP A 634 13.78 -25.53 47.49
C ASP A 634 12.60 -26.51 47.25
N PRO A 635 12.49 -27.63 48.00
CA PRO A 635 11.46 -28.63 47.79
C PRO A 635 10.07 -28.26 48.35
N THR A 636 9.89 -27.06 48.93
CA THR A 636 8.66 -26.72 49.67
C THR A 636 7.68 -25.78 48.95
N HIS A 637 7.92 -25.45 47.69
CA HIS A 637 7.00 -24.60 46.90
C HIS A 637 6.03 -25.43 46.03
N THR A 638 4.80 -25.61 46.50
CA THR A 638 3.67 -25.95 45.61
C THR A 638 3.43 -24.81 44.62
N LEU A 639 3.72 -25.06 43.34
CA LEU A 639 3.56 -24.09 42.25
C LEU A 639 2.06 -23.87 41.92
N PRO A 640 1.55 -22.62 41.93
CA PRO A 640 0.18 -22.35 41.50
C PRO A 640 0.04 -22.42 39.97
N PHE A 641 -0.91 -23.25 39.50
CA PHE A 641 -1.19 -23.56 38.09
C PHE A 641 -1.63 -22.37 37.21
N THR A 642 -1.70 -21.14 37.73
CA THR A 642 -2.26 -19.98 37.03
C THR A 642 -1.35 -19.25 36.04
N LYS A 643 -0.16 -19.77 35.76
CA LYS A 643 0.73 -19.20 34.72
C LYS A 643 1.07 -20.15 33.57
N VAL A 644 0.33 -21.24 33.39
CA VAL A 644 0.23 -21.82 32.05
C VAL A 644 -0.56 -20.82 31.22
N LYS A 645 0.08 -20.15 30.26
CA LYS A 645 -0.54 -19.15 29.37
C LYS A 645 -1.68 -19.78 28.56
N MET A 646 -2.87 -19.96 29.15
CA MET A 646 -4.08 -20.46 28.48
C MET A 646 -4.42 -19.71 27.19
N PRO A 647 -4.18 -18.38 27.05
CA PRO A 647 -4.40 -17.68 25.79
C PRO A 647 -3.54 -18.21 24.63
N ARG A 648 -2.41 -18.88 24.92
CA ARG A 648 -1.48 -19.41 23.91
C ARG A 648 -2.02 -20.69 23.25
N ALA A 649 -2.65 -21.57 24.03
CA ALA A 649 -3.33 -22.75 23.50
C ALA A 649 -4.50 -22.34 22.59
N THR A 650 -5.32 -21.37 23.02
CA THR A 650 -6.44 -20.88 22.22
C THR A 650 -6.01 -20.19 20.93
N LYS A 651 -4.90 -19.43 20.95
CA LYS A 651 -4.29 -18.82 19.75
C LYS A 651 -3.71 -19.86 18.79
N SER A 652 -3.18 -20.97 19.29
CA SER A 652 -2.72 -22.09 18.44
C SER A 652 -3.86 -22.75 17.66
N PHE A 653 -5.07 -22.84 18.25
CA PHE A 653 -6.26 -23.35 17.56
C PHE A 653 -6.73 -22.46 16.41
N HIS A 654 -6.46 -21.15 16.49
CA HIS A 654 -6.80 -20.20 15.41
C HIS A 654 -5.85 -20.30 14.22
N ALA A 655 -4.61 -20.80 14.45
CA ALA A 655 -3.58 -20.99 13.44
C ALA A 655 -3.69 -22.34 12.72
N GLU A 656 -4.34 -23.33 13.35
CA GLU A 656 -4.59 -24.65 12.77
C GLU A 656 -5.60 -24.57 11.62
N LYS A 657 -5.12 -24.73 10.38
CA LYS A 657 -5.86 -24.55 9.11
C LYS A 657 -6.97 -25.59 8.83
N ASP A 658 -7.25 -26.49 9.76
CA ASP A 658 -8.03 -27.72 9.53
C ASP A 658 -9.55 -27.49 9.37
N TYR A 659 -10.05 -26.27 9.60
CA TYR A 659 -11.47 -25.94 9.38
C TYR A 659 -11.89 -26.01 7.90
N ARG A 660 -10.95 -25.88 6.95
CA ARG A 660 -11.22 -26.05 5.51
C ARG A 660 -11.45 -27.50 5.10
N VAL A 661 -10.93 -28.47 5.86
CA VAL A 661 -11.00 -29.90 5.51
C VAL A 661 -12.37 -30.50 5.86
N ARG A 662 -13.12 -29.90 6.79
CA ARG A 662 -14.43 -30.42 7.27
C ARG A 662 -15.68 -29.74 6.70
N GLY A 663 -15.54 -28.93 5.64
CA GLY A 663 -16.67 -28.49 4.80
C GLY A 663 -17.73 -27.57 5.44
N GLY A 664 -17.46 -26.97 6.61
CA GLY A 664 -18.38 -26.03 7.27
C GLY A 664 -18.05 -24.55 6.96
N PRO A 665 -19.05 -23.65 6.85
CA PRO A 665 -18.79 -22.22 6.66
C PRO A 665 -17.99 -21.65 7.84
N PRO A 666 -17.05 -20.70 7.60
CA PRO A 666 -16.14 -20.21 8.62
C PRO A 666 -16.90 -19.45 9.72
N ARG A 667 -17.09 -20.07 10.88
CA ARG A 667 -17.52 -19.36 12.10
C ARG A 667 -16.30 -18.82 12.85
N ALA A 668 -15.54 -17.91 12.21
CA ALA A 668 -14.40 -17.23 12.82
C ALA A 668 -14.79 -16.52 14.15
N THR A 669 -16.04 -16.07 14.25
CA THR A 669 -16.55 -15.35 15.43
C THR A 669 -16.62 -16.19 16.71
N GLY A 670 -16.69 -17.52 16.62
CA GLY A 670 -16.78 -18.38 17.81
C GLY A 670 -15.49 -18.45 18.61
N TYR A 671 -14.34 -18.54 17.92
CA TYR A 671 -13.03 -18.65 18.56
C TYR A 671 -12.51 -17.30 19.05
N GLU A 672 -12.72 -16.23 18.28
CA GLU A 672 -12.37 -14.86 18.71
C GLU A 672 -13.13 -14.47 19.98
N ASN A 673 -14.42 -14.80 20.07
CA ASN A 673 -15.22 -14.58 21.28
C ASN A 673 -14.73 -15.44 22.45
N ALA A 674 -14.30 -16.68 22.22
CA ALA A 674 -13.72 -17.51 23.26
C ALA A 674 -12.35 -16.99 23.74
N ILE A 675 -11.50 -16.48 22.84
CA ILE A 675 -10.21 -15.86 23.20
C ILE A 675 -10.45 -14.63 24.07
N ARG A 676 -11.34 -13.73 23.63
CA ARG A 676 -11.69 -12.53 24.38
C ARG A 676 -12.28 -12.88 25.75
N ALA A 677 -13.21 -13.84 25.80
CA ALA A 677 -13.81 -14.28 27.06
C ALA A 677 -12.80 -14.93 28.03
N LEU A 678 -11.79 -15.63 27.51
CA LEU A 678 -10.70 -16.19 28.33
C LEU A 678 -9.71 -15.11 28.79
N GLU A 679 -9.42 -14.10 27.97
CA GLU A 679 -8.57 -12.96 28.33
C GLU A 679 -9.25 -12.05 29.38
N GLU A 680 -10.58 -11.92 29.34
CA GLU A 680 -11.39 -11.17 30.30
C GLU A 680 -11.70 -11.95 31.60
N CYS A 681 -11.55 -13.29 31.60
CA CYS A 681 -11.91 -14.12 32.75
C CYS A 681 -10.90 -13.97 33.91
N LYS A 682 -11.34 -13.37 35.01
CA LYS A 682 -10.53 -13.21 36.24
C LYS A 682 -10.62 -14.39 37.21
N VAL A 683 -11.55 -15.32 36.98
CA VAL A 683 -11.81 -16.46 37.86
C VAL A 683 -10.82 -17.58 37.57
N ARG A 684 -10.19 -18.13 38.61
CA ARG A 684 -9.28 -19.27 38.50
C ARG A 684 -10.09 -20.56 38.47
N TYR A 685 -9.74 -21.46 37.55
CA TYR A 685 -10.31 -22.80 37.42
C TYR A 685 -9.17 -23.80 37.50
N GLU A 686 -9.37 -24.89 38.24
CA GLU A 686 -8.38 -25.97 38.37
C GLU A 686 -8.46 -26.91 37.17
N HIS A 687 -9.67 -27.11 36.63
CA HIS A 687 -9.89 -27.90 35.43
C HIS A 687 -10.70 -27.15 34.36
N PRO A 688 -10.34 -27.18 33.06
CA PRO A 688 -11.06 -26.47 31.99
C PRO A 688 -12.55 -26.82 31.90
N ALA A 689 -12.92 -28.05 32.28
CA ALA A 689 -14.33 -28.49 32.35
C ALA A 689 -15.19 -27.63 33.30
N GLU A 690 -14.59 -26.95 34.29
CA GLU A 690 -15.32 -26.05 35.19
C GLU A 690 -15.81 -24.78 34.50
N MET A 691 -15.17 -24.37 33.40
CA MET A 691 -15.59 -23.20 32.63
C MET A 691 -16.93 -23.41 31.93
N ARG A 692 -17.41 -24.67 31.84
CA ARG A 692 -18.64 -25.03 31.15
C ARG A 692 -19.85 -24.33 31.77
N GLY A 693 -20.39 -23.35 31.06
CA GLY A 693 -21.53 -22.56 31.51
C GLY A 693 -21.19 -21.45 32.53
N LYS A 694 -19.91 -21.31 32.92
CA LYS A 694 -19.44 -20.21 33.80
C LYS A 694 -18.77 -19.07 33.01
N VAL A 695 -18.17 -19.36 31.86
CA VAL A 695 -17.54 -18.35 31.00
C VAL A 695 -18.33 -18.21 29.71
N THR A 696 -19.02 -17.07 29.56
CA THR A 696 -19.85 -16.77 28.38
C THR A 696 -18.98 -16.66 27.13
N GLY A 697 -19.32 -17.38 26.07
CA GLY A 697 -18.52 -17.41 24.83
C GLY A 697 -17.53 -18.58 24.72
N VAL A 698 -17.30 -19.34 25.80
CA VAL A 698 -16.48 -20.57 25.76
C VAL A 698 -17.38 -21.80 25.57
N GLY A 699 -17.46 -22.28 24.33
CA GLY A 699 -18.26 -23.44 23.96
C GLY A 699 -17.67 -24.79 24.41
N PRO A 700 -18.47 -25.88 24.41
CA PRO A 700 -18.02 -27.21 24.82
C PRO A 700 -16.85 -27.74 23.96
N THR A 701 -16.78 -27.36 22.68
CA THR A 701 -15.68 -27.73 21.79
C THR A 701 -14.35 -27.08 22.20
N THR A 702 -14.38 -25.81 22.61
CA THR A 702 -13.19 -25.11 23.15
C THR A 702 -12.73 -25.74 24.45
N ILE A 703 -13.68 -26.10 25.33
CA ILE A 703 -13.38 -26.78 26.60
C ILE A 703 -12.73 -28.14 26.35
N ALA A 704 -13.26 -28.96 25.44
CA ALA A 704 -12.69 -30.26 25.12
C ALA A 704 -11.24 -30.16 24.65
N ARG A 705 -10.93 -29.19 23.77
CA ARG A 705 -9.54 -28.95 23.31
C ARG A 705 -8.62 -28.43 24.40
N LEU A 706 -9.12 -27.58 25.31
CA LEU A 706 -8.35 -27.13 26.47
C LEU A 706 -8.04 -28.27 27.44
N VAL A 707 -8.93 -29.25 27.58
CA VAL A 707 -8.68 -30.47 28.37
C VAL A 707 -7.61 -31.33 27.71
N GLU A 708 -7.65 -31.51 26.38
CA GLU A 708 -6.63 -32.28 25.64
C GLU A 708 -5.23 -31.65 25.77
N GLU A 709 -5.11 -30.32 25.66
CA GLU A 709 -3.83 -29.63 25.87
C GLU A 709 -3.34 -29.68 27.32
N LEU A 710 -4.26 -29.69 28.28
CA LEU A 710 -3.93 -29.89 29.69
C LEU A 710 -3.40 -31.31 29.93
N GLU A 711 -4.01 -32.32 29.32
CA GLU A 711 -3.57 -33.73 29.40
C GLU A 711 -2.14 -33.89 28.87
N LYS A 712 -1.88 -33.38 27.66
CA LYS A 712 -0.53 -33.37 27.07
C LYS A 712 0.47 -32.61 27.94
N TYR A 713 0.04 -31.55 28.61
CA TYR A 713 0.90 -30.79 29.51
C TYR A 713 1.25 -31.59 30.77
N CYS A 714 0.26 -32.20 31.42
CA CYS A 714 0.42 -33.06 32.59
C CYS A 714 1.33 -34.25 32.28
N GLU A 715 1.10 -34.93 31.16
CA GLU A 715 1.93 -36.05 30.68
C GLU A 715 3.40 -35.62 30.48
N ARG A 716 3.64 -34.52 29.76
CA ARG A 716 5.00 -33.99 29.53
C ARG A 716 5.73 -33.56 30.80
N LYS A 717 4.99 -33.22 31.85
CA LYS A 717 5.56 -32.74 33.11
C LYS A 717 5.59 -33.80 34.21
N GLY A 718 5.03 -34.99 33.96
CA GLY A 718 4.87 -36.02 34.99
C GLY A 718 4.02 -35.56 36.17
N ILE A 719 3.07 -34.66 35.94
CA ILE A 719 2.15 -34.15 36.96
C ILE A 719 0.82 -34.89 36.78
N GLU A 720 0.21 -35.31 37.89
CA GLU A 720 -1.10 -35.96 37.86
C GLU A 720 -2.18 -35.02 37.33
N MET A 721 -3.09 -35.55 36.51
CA MET A 721 -4.18 -34.77 35.91
C MET A 721 -5.16 -34.33 37.01
N PRO A 722 -5.52 -33.03 37.11
CA PRO A 722 -6.50 -32.57 38.10
C PRO A 722 -7.84 -33.32 37.96
N GLU A 723 -8.42 -33.75 39.08
CA GLU A 723 -9.67 -34.51 39.08
C GLU A 723 -10.82 -33.73 38.43
N LEU A 724 -11.64 -34.43 37.63
CA LEU A 724 -12.83 -33.85 37.03
C LEU A 724 -13.83 -33.44 38.13
N PRO A 725 -14.37 -32.21 38.10
CA PRO A 725 -15.33 -31.78 39.10
C PRO A 725 -16.56 -32.70 39.08
N VAL A 726 -16.75 -33.45 40.16
CA VAL A 726 -17.88 -34.37 40.31
C VAL A 726 -19.17 -33.55 40.27
N LYS A 727 -20.01 -33.77 39.26
CA LYS A 727 -21.32 -33.11 39.16
C LYS A 727 -22.15 -33.48 40.38
N LYS A 728 -22.28 -32.55 41.34
CA LYS A 728 -23.28 -32.66 42.41
C LYS A 728 -24.65 -32.78 41.74
N LYS A 729 -25.28 -33.97 41.83
CA LYS A 729 -26.63 -34.22 41.31
C LYS A 729 -27.58 -33.20 41.94
N ALA A 730 -28.11 -32.29 41.11
CA ALA A 730 -29.10 -31.34 41.56
C ALA A 730 -30.35 -32.08 42.05
N ALA A 731 -30.83 -31.74 43.25
CA ALA A 731 -32.08 -32.25 43.79
C ALA A 731 -33.26 -31.93 42.84
N PRO A 732 -34.23 -32.84 42.69
CA PRO A 732 -35.33 -32.67 41.75
C PRO A 732 -36.21 -31.49 42.16
N LYS A 733 -36.20 -30.41 41.38
CA LYS A 733 -37.16 -29.31 41.54
C LYS A 733 -38.53 -29.72 41.00
N ALA A 734 -39.53 -29.67 41.87
CA ALA A 734 -40.94 -29.89 41.56
C ALA A 734 -41.43 -28.93 40.47
N LYS A 735 -42.12 -29.48 39.47
CA LYS A 735 -42.77 -28.74 38.38
C LYS A 735 -44.04 -28.07 38.90
N ALA A 736 -44.05 -26.75 39.00
CA ALA A 736 -45.29 -25.96 39.06
C ALA A 736 -45.71 -25.59 37.64
N ALA A 737 -46.87 -26.06 37.22
CA ALA A 737 -47.50 -25.72 35.95
C ALA A 737 -48.08 -24.30 36.00
N LYS A 738 -47.84 -23.50 34.96
CA LYS A 738 -48.67 -22.34 34.61
C LYS A 738 -48.87 -22.25 33.09
N PRO A 739 -50.01 -21.70 32.63
CA PRO A 739 -50.59 -21.98 31.33
C PRO A 739 -50.05 -21.09 30.21
N LYS A 740 -50.04 -21.64 28.99
CA LYS A 740 -49.66 -20.99 27.72
C LYS A 740 -50.73 -19.99 27.27
N ALA A 741 -50.31 -18.77 26.95
CA ALA A 741 -51.03 -17.85 26.07
C ALA A 741 -50.66 -18.13 24.59
N PRO A 742 -51.57 -17.90 23.62
CA PRO A 742 -51.39 -18.31 22.23
C PRO A 742 -50.48 -17.33 21.47
N ARG A 743 -49.54 -17.88 20.69
CA ARG A 743 -48.64 -17.13 19.80
C ARG A 743 -49.14 -17.24 18.37
N ALA A 744 -49.38 -16.08 17.76
CA ALA A 744 -49.81 -15.91 16.37
C ALA A 744 -48.84 -16.58 15.38
N THR A 745 -49.41 -17.31 14.43
CA THR A 745 -48.75 -17.90 13.26
C THR A 745 -48.74 -16.90 12.11
N SER A 746 -47.56 -16.47 11.65
CA SER A 746 -47.41 -15.79 10.37
C SER A 746 -47.18 -16.82 9.27
N SER A 747 -48.19 -17.03 8.43
CA SER A 747 -48.12 -17.83 7.22
C SER A 747 -47.40 -17.05 6.11
N LYS A 748 -46.33 -17.64 5.55
CA LYS A 748 -45.76 -17.24 4.26
C LYS A 748 -46.62 -17.85 3.15
N THR A 749 -47.27 -17.01 2.36
CA THR A 749 -47.96 -17.40 1.13
C THR A 749 -47.01 -17.20 -0.05
N LYS A 750 -46.68 -18.29 -0.76
CA LYS A 750 -46.11 -18.28 -2.11
C LYS A 750 -47.26 -18.10 -3.12
N PRO A 751 -47.13 -17.29 -4.18
CA PRO A 751 -48.00 -17.43 -5.34
C PRO A 751 -47.44 -18.51 -6.27
N ALA A 752 -48.35 -19.40 -6.68
CA ALA A 752 -48.20 -20.31 -7.81
C ALA A 752 -48.47 -19.54 -9.10
N THR A 753 -47.72 -19.84 -10.17
CA THR A 753 -48.09 -19.49 -11.53
C THR A 753 -48.18 -20.78 -12.33
N ASP A 754 -49.41 -21.06 -12.76
CA ASP A 754 -49.80 -22.18 -13.58
C ASP A 754 -49.29 -22.05 -15.02
N ALA A 755 -49.00 -23.21 -15.60
CA ALA A 755 -48.64 -23.43 -16.99
C ALA A 755 -49.88 -23.77 -17.83
N ALA A 756 -49.96 -23.27 -19.06
CA ALA A 756 -50.48 -23.91 -20.29
C ALA A 756 -50.48 -22.90 -21.47
N PRO A 757 -50.67 -23.31 -22.74
CA PRO A 757 -49.77 -24.12 -23.55
C PRO A 757 -49.41 -23.46 -24.91
N LYS A 758 -48.46 -24.10 -25.63
CA LYS A 758 -48.04 -23.84 -27.03
C LYS A 758 -49.20 -23.70 -28.03
N PRO A 759 -48.92 -23.04 -29.18
CA PRO A 759 -49.06 -23.76 -30.45
C PRO A 759 -47.86 -23.63 -31.40
N ILE A 760 -47.76 -24.61 -32.30
CA ILE A 760 -46.80 -24.77 -33.40
C ILE A 760 -47.52 -24.48 -34.71
N ALA A 761 -46.93 -23.67 -35.60
CA ALA A 761 -46.97 -23.74 -37.08
C ALA A 761 -46.09 -22.57 -37.60
N ALA A 762 -44.91 -22.78 -38.19
CA ALA A 762 -44.65 -23.21 -39.57
C ALA A 762 -45.11 -22.20 -40.63
N SER A 763 -44.17 -21.37 -41.11
CA SER A 763 -44.10 -20.93 -42.51
C SER A 763 -42.70 -20.37 -42.80
N ILE A 764 -41.96 -21.13 -43.60
CA ILE A 764 -40.73 -20.74 -44.29
C ILE A 764 -41.17 -19.86 -45.47
N VAL A 765 -40.59 -18.67 -45.62
CA VAL A 765 -40.62 -17.90 -46.87
C VAL A 765 -39.18 -17.54 -47.21
N GLU A 766 -38.70 -18.23 -48.24
CA GLU A 766 -37.54 -17.89 -49.08
C GLU A 766 -37.82 -16.53 -49.75
N ILE A 767 -36.86 -15.60 -49.66
CA ILE A 767 -36.80 -14.44 -50.56
C ILE A 767 -35.37 -14.44 -51.14
N ASP A 768 -35.30 -14.81 -52.42
CA ASP A 768 -34.23 -14.45 -53.34
C ASP A 768 -34.16 -12.94 -53.51
N SER A 769 -32.96 -12.39 -53.62
CA SER A 769 -32.75 -11.10 -54.29
C SER A 769 -31.40 -11.11 -55.01
N ASP A 770 -31.50 -11.04 -56.34
CA ASP A 770 -30.61 -10.28 -57.22
C ASP A 770 -30.41 -8.83 -56.73
#